data_AF-A0A7X8A9D9-F1
#
_entry.id   AF-A0A7X8A9D9-F1
#
_cell.length_a   1.000
_cell.length_b   1.000
_cell.length_c   1.000
_cell.angle_alpha   90.00
_cell.angle_beta   90.00
_cell.angle_gamma   90.00
#
_symmetry.space_group_name_H-M   'P 1'
#
loop_
_entity.id
_entity.type
_entity.pdbx_description
1 polymer ?
#
loop_
_entity_poly.entity_id
_entity_poly.type
_entity_poly.pdbx_seq_one_letter_code
_entity_poly.pdbx_strand_id
1 'polypeptide(L)'
;MKRTVPEWVLALLITLVVIGTYLFSWYPLETLELKTYDLRARAAQPAPSSQVAIVAIDDASIQRIGRWPWPRGYVAEVIGILARQEAKVIGVDILYTEEDLNQGLAEIRTLKDKLEKEAAGQKTGQLSSLLDSLRDAEERLDNDAIFAAALQETKRVVLPLFFDLSPTADGTVKADRMPPYLKANTRDASGISFPTAAQILPPIEPFAARSLGLGHINLQPDDDGAVRRELPFIAYQGKLYPSFALQVALKYLKVDLSRVGLDENSMTVGGSQFPLDERGRLLIAYGGPNAAATYSFFDVMNGKIAPSAFKNRIVLIGLTASGLGTAYVTPVNPSMTSVDIIAQVVGAILGNHAFSRPAWAFPAELAVMAGIGVFLALALPRMRAGRGAIVSAVVLMVWNGAAIGFFLTQGVWLKLVYPSILFIVGYAVIVSRRYLLTERKKELVEADSIETNKMLGLSFQGQGMLDIAFEKFRKCPVADPPVKELLYNLALDFERKRMFNKAAAVYDHILSAGDFKDVHERIEKMKVAEKTLMFGGRGSGRMDSTVLIDAAETKPTLGRYEILKELGRGAMGTVYLGRDPKINREVAIKTLRYEEIEPDLLADVKKRFFHEAEAAGRLSHPNIVTMYDAGEDYDVAYLAMELLTGHDLTEYCKKENLLPVDEVVRIVSQVADALDYAHKSGVVHRDIKPANIMRLDNGDIKVTDFGIARVVTSSRTQTGVVLGTPSYMSPEQITGSKVDGRSDIFSLGVVFFELLTGEKPFQGDSIATLMYNIARTPHPRARDLRPEVPEYCDMIIDVMLAKEPEHRYQLSSDISSDIAMARLNS
;
A
#
# COMPACT_ATOMS: atom_id res chain seq x y z
N MET A 1 18.50 21.70 -35.89
CA MET A 1 17.20 21.94 -35.21
C MET A 1 16.40 20.65 -35.15
N LYS A 2 16.36 19.94 -34.01
CA LYS A 2 15.40 18.84 -33.82
C LYS A 2 14.03 19.46 -33.53
N ARG A 3 13.01 19.20 -34.37
CA ARG A 3 11.63 19.68 -34.16
C ARG A 3 11.12 19.16 -32.82
N THR A 4 10.99 20.04 -31.83
CA THR A 4 10.37 19.71 -30.55
C THR A 4 8.85 19.63 -30.74
N VAL A 5 8.24 18.51 -30.34
CA VAL A 5 6.78 18.29 -30.40
C VAL A 5 6.05 19.41 -29.62
N PRO A 6 4.98 20.05 -30.10
CA PRO A 6 4.27 21.05 -29.29
C PRO A 6 3.64 20.47 -28.00
N GLU A 7 3.49 21.28 -26.94
CA GLU A 7 2.90 20.83 -25.67
C GLU A 7 1.44 20.36 -25.82
N TRP A 8 0.67 21.05 -26.66
CA TRP A 8 -0.73 20.66 -26.95
C TRP A 8 -0.82 19.29 -27.64
N VAL A 9 0.17 18.92 -28.48
CA VAL A 9 0.23 17.60 -29.12
C VAL A 9 0.50 16.52 -28.07
N LEU A 10 1.37 16.81 -27.10
CA LEU A 10 1.69 15.89 -26.01
C LEU A 10 0.47 15.67 -25.10
N ALA A 11 -0.23 16.75 -24.72
CA ALA A 11 -1.47 16.68 -23.95
C ALA A 11 -2.56 15.87 -24.68
N LEU A 12 -2.72 16.10 -25.99
CA LEU A 12 -3.67 15.35 -26.82
C LEU A 12 -3.30 13.86 -26.88
N LEU A 13 -2.02 13.53 -27.06
CA LEU A 13 -1.56 12.14 -27.12
C LEU A 13 -1.82 11.41 -25.80
N ILE A 14 -1.51 12.03 -24.65
CA ILE A 14 -1.79 11.46 -23.33
C ILE A 14 -3.31 11.25 -23.15
N THR A 15 -4.12 12.23 -23.57
CA THR A 15 -5.58 12.14 -23.51
C THR A 15 -6.10 10.96 -24.33
N LEU A 16 -5.63 10.81 -25.57
CA LEU A 16 -6.02 9.70 -26.44
C LEU A 16 -5.57 8.34 -25.89
N VAL A 17 -4.39 8.27 -25.27
CA VAL A 17 -3.90 7.05 -24.61
C VAL A 17 -4.82 6.68 -23.44
N VAL A 18 -5.17 7.61 -22.55
CA VAL A 18 -6.05 7.31 -21.41
C VAL A 18 -7.48 7.02 -21.83
N ILE A 19 -8.00 7.70 -22.85
CA ILE A 19 -9.31 7.34 -23.44
C ILE A 19 -9.23 5.94 -24.06
N GLY A 20 -8.14 5.60 -24.75
CA GLY A 20 -7.93 4.25 -25.27
C GLY A 20 -7.94 3.19 -24.16
N THR A 21 -7.21 3.41 -23.07
CA THR A 21 -7.20 2.47 -21.93
C THR A 21 -8.57 2.35 -21.26
N TYR A 22 -9.39 3.42 -21.29
CA TYR A 22 -10.77 3.39 -20.82
C TYR A 22 -11.69 2.58 -21.75
N LEU A 23 -11.62 2.81 -23.06
CA LEU A 23 -12.46 2.12 -24.05
C LEU A 23 -12.18 0.61 -24.11
N PHE A 24 -10.92 0.21 -23.92
CA PHE A 24 -10.51 -1.20 -23.92
C PHE A 24 -10.48 -1.82 -22.52
N SER A 25 -10.93 -1.11 -21.47
CA SER A 25 -10.88 -1.58 -20.07
C SER A 25 -9.52 -2.16 -19.69
N TRP A 26 -8.45 -1.42 -19.96
CA TRP A 26 -7.08 -1.89 -19.76
C TRP A 26 -6.85 -2.33 -18.31
N TYR A 27 -6.46 -3.60 -18.16
CA TYR A 27 -6.48 -4.33 -16.89
C TYR A 27 -5.90 -3.57 -15.67
N PRO A 28 -4.74 -2.89 -15.74
CA PRO A 28 -4.17 -2.20 -14.58
C PRO A 28 -5.04 -1.03 -14.05
N LEU A 29 -5.60 -0.21 -14.96
CA LEU A 29 -6.44 0.92 -14.56
C LEU A 29 -7.84 0.46 -14.13
N GLU A 30 -8.36 -0.58 -14.79
CA GLU A 30 -9.65 -1.16 -14.41
C GLU A 30 -9.57 -1.80 -13.02
N THR A 31 -8.48 -2.51 -12.71
CA THR A 31 -8.24 -3.07 -11.37
C THR A 31 -8.18 -1.98 -10.31
N LEU A 32 -7.52 -0.87 -10.59
CA LEU A 32 -7.48 0.27 -9.66
C LEU A 32 -8.88 0.87 -9.47
N GLU A 33 -9.66 1.00 -10.55
CA GLU A 33 -11.05 1.48 -10.49
C GLU A 33 -11.92 0.56 -9.63
N LEU A 34 -11.82 -0.77 -9.81
CA LEU A 34 -12.55 -1.77 -9.01
C LEU A 34 -12.16 -1.70 -7.52
N LYS A 35 -10.88 -1.47 -7.19
CA LYS A 35 -10.48 -1.23 -5.80
C LYS A 35 -11.11 0.03 -5.22
N THR A 36 -11.23 1.10 -6.01
CA THR A 36 -11.93 2.31 -5.54
C THR A 36 -13.45 2.08 -5.42
N TYR A 37 -14.03 1.22 -6.24
CA TYR A 37 -15.41 0.77 -6.09
C TYR A 37 -15.58 0.03 -4.76
N ASP A 38 -14.68 -0.91 -4.42
CA ASP A 38 -14.76 -1.67 -3.17
C ASP A 38 -14.69 -0.77 -1.94
N LEU A 39 -13.81 0.24 -1.95
CA LEU A 39 -13.73 1.24 -0.88
C LEU A 39 -15.05 2.02 -0.73
N ARG A 40 -15.66 2.43 -1.84
CA ARG A 40 -16.95 3.14 -1.83
C ARG A 40 -18.10 2.24 -1.40
N ALA A 41 -18.11 0.97 -1.83
CA ALA A 41 -19.10 -0.02 -1.42
C ALA A 41 -19.03 -0.30 0.10
N ARG A 42 -17.81 -0.40 0.66
CA ARG A 42 -17.61 -0.50 2.12
C ARG A 42 -18.10 0.72 2.88
N ALA A 43 -18.00 1.91 2.30
CA ALA A 43 -18.51 3.13 2.93
C ALA A 43 -20.03 3.25 2.83
N ALA A 44 -20.64 2.75 1.74
CA ALA A 44 -22.07 2.85 1.49
C ALA A 44 -22.93 1.89 2.33
N GLN A 45 -22.43 0.68 2.61
CA GLN A 45 -23.08 -0.44 3.34
C GLN A 45 -24.57 -0.20 3.70
N PRO A 46 -25.52 -0.65 2.85
CA PRO A 46 -26.95 -0.56 3.14
C PRO A 46 -27.31 -1.25 4.46
N ALA A 47 -28.42 -0.84 5.07
CA ALA A 47 -28.87 -1.44 6.33
C ALA A 47 -29.19 -2.94 6.14
N PRO A 48 -28.85 -3.80 7.13
CA PRO A 48 -29.20 -5.22 7.14
C PRO A 48 -30.70 -5.46 6.92
N SER A 49 -31.05 -6.50 6.16
CA SER A 49 -32.45 -6.89 5.99
C SER A 49 -32.88 -7.76 7.17
N SER A 50 -33.80 -7.23 8.00
CA SER A 50 -34.41 -8.02 9.08
C SER A 50 -35.31 -9.16 8.60
N GLN A 51 -35.55 -9.26 7.28
CA GLN A 51 -36.46 -10.24 6.67
C GLN A 51 -35.75 -11.55 6.29
N VAL A 52 -34.42 -11.61 6.37
CA VAL A 52 -33.62 -12.78 6.01
C VAL A 52 -32.90 -13.34 7.23
N ALA A 53 -32.93 -14.65 7.40
CA ALA A 53 -32.18 -15.39 8.40
C ALA A 53 -31.43 -16.55 7.75
N ILE A 54 -30.26 -16.90 8.28
CA ILE A 54 -29.44 -18.01 7.82
C ILE A 54 -29.45 -19.11 8.89
N VAL A 55 -29.69 -20.34 8.49
CA VAL A 55 -29.44 -21.55 9.28
C VAL A 55 -28.16 -22.18 8.76
N ALA A 56 -27.10 -21.95 9.51
CA ALA A 56 -25.73 -22.28 9.17
C ALA A 56 -25.41 -23.74 9.49
N ILE A 57 -25.04 -24.51 8.47
CA ILE A 57 -24.29 -25.76 8.65
C ILE A 57 -22.86 -25.32 8.98
N ASP A 58 -22.63 -25.09 10.27
CA ASP A 58 -21.40 -24.54 10.85
C ASP A 58 -20.50 -25.63 11.46
N ASP A 59 -19.28 -25.24 11.83
CA ASP A 59 -18.31 -26.14 12.45
C ASP A 59 -18.85 -26.75 13.75
N ALA A 60 -19.66 -25.98 14.51
CA ALA A 60 -20.29 -26.44 15.75
C ALA A 60 -21.34 -27.55 15.49
N SER A 61 -22.13 -27.43 14.43
CA SER A 61 -23.10 -28.46 14.05
C SER A 61 -22.40 -29.72 13.58
N ILE A 62 -21.31 -29.60 12.82
CA ILE A 62 -20.51 -30.75 12.36
C ILE A 62 -19.87 -31.48 13.53
N GLN A 63 -19.35 -30.76 14.52
CA GLN A 63 -18.76 -31.37 15.72
C GLN A 63 -19.80 -32.16 16.54
N ARG A 64 -21.07 -31.74 16.54
CA ARG A 64 -22.13 -32.34 17.37
C ARG A 64 -22.95 -33.40 16.65
N ILE A 65 -23.25 -33.23 15.36
CA ILE A 65 -24.05 -34.17 14.56
C ILE A 65 -23.15 -35.24 13.94
N GLY A 66 -21.96 -34.84 13.50
CA GLY A 66 -21.02 -35.69 12.77
C GLY A 66 -20.55 -35.04 11.47
N ARG A 67 -19.72 -35.78 10.73
CA ARG A 67 -19.11 -35.28 9.49
C ARG A 67 -20.15 -35.10 8.38
N TRP A 68 -20.08 -33.97 7.68
CA TRP A 68 -20.86 -33.70 6.46
C TRP A 68 -20.37 -34.55 5.27
N PRO A 69 -21.23 -35.00 4.34
CA PRO A 69 -22.69 -34.80 4.27
C PRO A 69 -23.51 -35.66 5.24
N TRP A 70 -24.57 -35.08 5.80
CA TRP A 70 -25.51 -35.80 6.67
C TRP A 70 -26.66 -36.44 5.87
N PRO A 71 -27.34 -37.46 6.43
CA PRO A 71 -28.61 -37.97 5.91
C PRO A 71 -29.62 -36.84 5.65
N ARG A 72 -30.30 -36.86 4.50
CA ARG A 72 -31.26 -35.82 4.09
C ARG A 72 -32.45 -35.69 5.04
N GLY A 73 -32.73 -36.71 5.85
CA GLY A 73 -33.71 -36.68 6.94
C GLY A 73 -33.47 -35.57 7.97
N TYR A 74 -32.20 -35.23 8.28
CA TYR A 74 -31.91 -34.11 9.19
C TYR A 74 -32.33 -32.75 8.60
N VAL A 75 -32.10 -32.55 7.30
CA VAL A 75 -32.54 -31.32 6.61
C VAL A 75 -34.06 -31.28 6.51
N ALA A 76 -34.71 -32.42 6.27
CA ALA A 76 -36.17 -32.56 6.28
C ALA A 76 -36.77 -32.17 7.64
N GLU A 77 -36.16 -32.61 8.75
CA GLU A 77 -36.59 -32.26 10.10
C GLU A 77 -36.52 -30.76 10.36
N VAL A 78 -35.38 -30.12 10.01
CA VAL A 78 -35.21 -28.67 10.15
C VAL A 78 -36.22 -27.91 9.29
N ILE A 79 -36.46 -28.34 8.05
CA ILE A 79 -37.52 -27.77 7.19
C ILE A 79 -38.89 -27.83 7.90
N GLY A 80 -39.21 -28.97 8.52
CA GLY A 80 -40.44 -29.13 9.30
C GLY A 80 -40.53 -28.18 10.51
N ILE A 81 -39.42 -28.01 11.24
CA ILE A 81 -39.33 -27.07 12.37
C ILE A 81 -39.57 -25.63 11.88
N LEU A 82 -38.86 -25.21 10.83
CA LEU A 82 -38.98 -23.86 10.27
C LEU A 82 -40.39 -23.59 9.74
N ALA A 83 -41.03 -24.58 9.10
CA ALA A 83 -42.41 -24.46 8.63
C ALA A 83 -43.41 -24.28 9.78
N ARG A 84 -43.24 -25.02 10.88
CA ARG A 84 -44.02 -24.86 12.12
C ARG A 84 -43.81 -23.51 12.79
N GLN A 85 -42.60 -22.96 12.70
CA GLN A 85 -42.26 -21.62 13.19
C GLN A 85 -42.63 -20.48 12.21
N GLU A 86 -43.53 -20.76 11.26
CA GLU A 86 -44.08 -19.78 10.32
C GLU A 86 -43.03 -19.11 9.41
N ALA A 87 -41.92 -19.79 9.07
CA ALA A 87 -41.04 -19.34 8.00
C ALA A 87 -41.83 -19.24 6.69
N LYS A 88 -41.71 -18.12 5.96
CA LYS A 88 -42.55 -17.84 4.78
C LYS A 88 -42.00 -18.51 3.52
N VAL A 89 -40.67 -18.50 3.37
CA VAL A 89 -39.94 -19.18 2.31
C VAL A 89 -38.67 -19.77 2.92
N ILE A 90 -38.35 -21.01 2.56
CA ILE A 90 -37.13 -21.70 3.00
C ILE A 90 -36.29 -21.96 1.75
N GLY A 91 -35.11 -21.37 1.66
CA GLY A 91 -34.14 -21.70 0.61
C GLY A 91 -33.14 -22.71 1.15
N VAL A 92 -32.91 -23.83 0.46
CA VAL A 92 -31.90 -24.82 0.86
C VAL A 92 -30.76 -24.80 -0.13
N ASP A 93 -29.68 -24.07 0.16
CA ASP A 93 -28.49 -23.91 -0.69
C ASP A 93 -27.60 -25.17 -0.66
N ILE A 94 -28.15 -26.30 -1.11
CA ILE A 94 -27.49 -27.60 -1.25
C ILE A 94 -27.94 -28.24 -2.56
N LEU A 95 -26.98 -28.66 -3.40
CA LEU A 95 -27.28 -29.35 -4.66
C LEU A 95 -27.55 -30.85 -4.43
N TYR A 96 -28.75 -31.30 -4.80
CA TYR A 96 -29.18 -32.70 -4.70
C TYR A 96 -29.32 -33.34 -6.09
N THR A 97 -28.22 -33.39 -6.85
CA THR A 97 -28.20 -33.88 -8.24
C THR A 97 -28.25 -35.40 -8.37
N GLU A 98 -28.02 -36.13 -7.28
CA GLU A 98 -27.94 -37.60 -7.25
C GLU A 98 -28.85 -38.17 -6.14
N GLU A 99 -29.20 -39.44 -6.24
CA GLU A 99 -29.95 -40.16 -5.19
C GLU A 99 -29.07 -40.46 -3.96
N ASP A 100 -29.66 -40.53 -2.77
CA ASP A 100 -28.93 -40.88 -1.54
C ASP A 100 -28.59 -42.38 -1.52
N LEU A 101 -27.30 -42.71 -1.47
CA LEU A 101 -26.82 -44.09 -1.46
C LEU A 101 -26.73 -44.62 -0.03
N ASN A 102 -27.80 -45.27 0.44
CA ASN A 102 -27.84 -45.95 1.72
C ASN A 102 -27.69 -47.47 1.55
N GLN A 103 -26.52 -48.03 1.91
CA GLN A 103 -26.27 -49.47 1.84
C GLN A 103 -27.27 -50.28 2.69
N GLY A 104 -27.63 -49.79 3.88
CA GLY A 104 -28.61 -50.45 4.73
C GLY A 104 -29.99 -50.51 4.09
N LEU A 105 -30.41 -49.45 3.40
CA LEU A 105 -31.67 -49.42 2.65
C LEU A 105 -31.66 -50.45 1.51
N ALA A 106 -30.55 -50.57 0.79
CA ALA A 106 -30.41 -51.56 -0.28
C ALA A 106 -30.52 -53.01 0.22
N GLU A 107 -29.90 -53.31 1.37
CA GLU A 107 -30.01 -54.63 2.00
C GLU A 107 -31.43 -54.90 2.52
N ILE A 108 -32.08 -53.92 3.15
CA ILE A 108 -33.47 -54.04 3.61
C ILE A 108 -34.42 -54.30 2.44
N ARG A 109 -34.29 -53.55 1.33
CA ARG A 109 -35.08 -53.79 0.10
C ARG A 109 -34.85 -55.19 -0.46
N THR A 110 -33.60 -55.66 -0.48
CA THR A 110 -33.26 -57.01 -0.95
C THR A 110 -33.88 -58.10 -0.07
N LEU A 111 -33.84 -57.93 1.26
CA LEU A 111 -34.47 -58.86 2.20
C LEU A 111 -35.99 -58.85 2.05
N LYS A 112 -36.60 -57.66 1.96
CA LYS A 112 -38.04 -57.48 1.74
C LYS A 112 -38.49 -58.19 0.47
N ASP A 113 -37.82 -57.98 -0.65
CA ASP A 113 -38.16 -58.59 -1.94
C ASP A 113 -38.04 -60.12 -1.92
N LYS A 114 -37.04 -60.68 -1.23
CA LYS A 114 -36.89 -62.13 -1.05
C LYS A 114 -38.05 -62.70 -0.23
N LEU A 115 -38.35 -62.06 0.89
CA LEU A 115 -39.44 -62.49 1.79
C LEU A 115 -40.82 -62.34 1.15
N GLU A 116 -41.07 -61.30 0.36
CA GLU A 116 -42.34 -61.13 -0.37
C GLU A 116 -42.52 -62.21 -1.44
N LYS A 117 -41.44 -62.64 -2.10
CA LYS A 117 -41.46 -63.77 -3.06
C LYS A 117 -41.73 -65.10 -2.38
N GLU A 118 -41.15 -65.35 -1.20
CA GLU A 118 -41.41 -66.56 -0.41
C GLU A 118 -42.81 -66.56 0.22
N ALA A 119 -43.30 -65.40 0.66
CA ALA A 119 -44.62 -65.20 1.26
C ALA A 119 -45.79 -65.43 0.28
N ALA A 120 -45.53 -65.41 -1.04
CA ALA A 120 -46.53 -65.65 -2.08
C ALA A 120 -47.17 -67.06 -2.01
N GLY A 121 -46.65 -67.98 -1.17
CA GLY A 121 -47.17 -69.33 -0.96
C GLY A 121 -47.79 -69.64 0.41
N GLN A 122 -47.47 -68.90 1.48
CA GLN A 122 -47.98 -69.16 2.84
C GLN A 122 -48.02 -67.86 3.69
N LYS A 123 -49.21 -67.30 3.92
CA LYS A 123 -49.39 -66.15 4.84
C LYS A 123 -49.56 -66.64 6.28
N THR A 124 -48.47 -66.82 7.01
CA THR A 124 -48.49 -66.97 8.47
C THR A 124 -48.41 -65.60 9.16
N GLY A 125 -49.07 -65.43 10.31
CA GLY A 125 -49.13 -64.13 11.02
C GLY A 125 -47.77 -63.57 11.49
N GLN A 126 -46.76 -64.43 11.65
CA GLN A 126 -45.39 -64.01 11.95
C GLN A 126 -44.69 -63.39 10.73
N LEU A 127 -44.92 -63.93 9.53
CA LEU A 127 -44.31 -63.45 8.30
C LEU A 127 -44.84 -62.06 7.92
N SER A 128 -46.14 -61.80 8.13
CA SER A 128 -46.71 -60.47 7.94
C SER A 128 -46.10 -59.45 8.90
N SER A 129 -45.96 -59.78 10.18
CA SER A 129 -45.35 -58.87 11.17
C SER A 129 -43.89 -58.53 10.85
N LEU A 130 -43.13 -59.48 10.30
CA LEU A 130 -41.75 -59.25 9.90
C LEU A 130 -41.65 -58.40 8.62
N LEU A 131 -42.54 -58.62 7.64
CA LEU A 131 -42.66 -57.76 6.47
C LEU A 131 -43.05 -56.33 6.85
N ASP A 132 -43.97 -56.15 7.80
CA ASP A 132 -44.35 -54.83 8.31
C ASP A 132 -43.15 -54.15 8.99
N SER A 133 -42.38 -54.88 9.80
CA SER A 133 -41.15 -54.36 10.42
C SER A 133 -40.08 -53.95 9.39
N LEU A 134 -39.97 -54.68 8.27
CA LEU A 134 -39.07 -54.32 7.17
C LEU A 134 -39.55 -53.09 6.39
N ARG A 135 -40.86 -52.93 6.21
CA ARG A 135 -41.45 -51.71 5.63
C ARG A 135 -41.19 -50.50 6.53
N ASP A 136 -41.41 -50.63 7.84
CA ASP A 136 -41.09 -49.58 8.81
C ASP A 136 -39.59 -49.24 8.85
N ALA A 137 -38.71 -50.21 8.59
CA ALA A 137 -37.28 -49.97 8.47
C ALA A 137 -36.92 -49.26 7.16
N GLU A 138 -37.53 -49.67 6.04
CA GLU A 138 -37.36 -49.00 4.74
C GLU A 138 -37.80 -47.53 4.81
N GLU A 139 -38.98 -47.25 5.36
CA GLU A 139 -39.50 -45.88 5.49
C GLU A 139 -38.60 -44.98 6.34
N ARG A 140 -37.99 -45.51 7.40
CA ARG A 140 -37.07 -44.76 8.26
C ARG A 140 -35.68 -44.53 7.65
N LEU A 141 -35.26 -45.40 6.74
CA LEU A 141 -33.93 -45.35 6.12
C LEU A 141 -33.92 -44.65 4.76
N ASP A 142 -35.09 -44.49 4.12
CA ASP A 142 -35.24 -43.78 2.85
C ASP A 142 -35.27 -42.25 3.06
N ASN A 143 -34.08 -41.68 3.24
CA ASN A 143 -33.91 -40.24 3.44
C ASN A 143 -34.41 -39.40 2.26
N ASP A 144 -34.39 -39.95 1.04
CA ASP A 144 -34.90 -39.27 -0.15
C ASP A 144 -36.42 -39.17 -0.10
N ALA A 145 -37.10 -40.26 0.24
CA ALA A 145 -38.55 -40.23 0.45
C ALA A 145 -38.94 -39.28 1.59
N ILE A 146 -38.22 -39.30 2.71
CA ILE A 146 -38.44 -38.40 3.86
C ILE A 146 -38.28 -36.94 3.44
N PHE A 147 -37.20 -36.60 2.73
CA PHE A 147 -36.96 -35.25 2.27
C PHE A 147 -38.01 -34.80 1.26
N ALA A 148 -38.34 -35.64 0.27
CA ALA A 148 -39.37 -35.36 -0.71
C ALA A 148 -40.76 -35.13 -0.08
N ALA A 149 -41.12 -35.88 0.96
CA ALA A 149 -42.34 -35.69 1.71
C ALA A 149 -42.35 -34.32 2.41
N ALA A 150 -41.26 -33.94 3.08
CA ALA A 150 -41.14 -32.63 3.73
C ALA A 150 -41.28 -31.46 2.74
N LEU A 151 -40.75 -31.57 1.52
CA LEU A 151 -40.96 -30.56 0.46
C LEU A 151 -42.44 -30.43 0.09
N GLN A 152 -43.12 -31.56 -0.13
CA GLN A 152 -44.52 -31.61 -0.54
C GLN A 152 -45.49 -31.12 0.54
N GLU A 153 -45.21 -31.44 1.80
CA GLU A 153 -46.04 -31.05 2.95
C GLU A 153 -45.92 -29.55 3.24
N THR A 154 -44.69 -29.03 3.22
CA THR A 154 -44.45 -27.63 3.58
C THR A 154 -44.80 -26.66 2.46
N LYS A 155 -44.54 -27.04 1.19
CA LYS A 155 -44.72 -26.19 -0.01
C LYS A 155 -44.10 -24.80 0.10
N ARG A 156 -43.00 -24.70 0.85
CA ARG A 156 -42.28 -23.45 1.15
C ARG A 156 -40.83 -23.45 0.69
N VAL A 157 -40.35 -24.56 0.15
CA VAL A 157 -38.92 -24.80 -0.07
C VAL A 157 -38.52 -24.49 -1.51
N VAL A 158 -37.52 -23.63 -1.68
CA VAL A 158 -36.84 -23.37 -2.96
C VAL A 158 -35.53 -24.14 -2.98
N LEU A 159 -35.23 -24.81 -4.09
CA LEU A 159 -34.00 -25.59 -4.26
C LEU A 159 -33.10 -25.02 -5.37
N PRO A 160 -31.78 -25.17 -5.24
CA PRO A 160 -30.82 -24.70 -6.20
C PRO A 160 -30.72 -25.65 -7.39
N LEU A 161 -30.32 -25.10 -8.52
CA LEU A 161 -29.77 -25.84 -9.66
C LEU A 161 -28.44 -25.22 -10.07
N PHE A 162 -27.66 -25.92 -10.87
CA PHE A 162 -26.38 -25.42 -11.34
C PHE A 162 -26.30 -25.51 -12.87
N PHE A 163 -25.66 -24.53 -13.49
CA PHE A 163 -25.38 -24.52 -14.92
C PHE A 163 -23.88 -24.58 -15.19
N ASP A 164 -23.49 -25.32 -16.23
CA ASP A 164 -22.16 -25.18 -16.81
C ASP A 164 -22.20 -24.09 -17.90
N LEU A 165 -21.54 -22.96 -17.61
CA LEU A 165 -21.53 -21.79 -18.49
C LEU A 165 -20.55 -21.99 -19.64
N SER A 166 -20.99 -21.76 -20.87
CA SER A 166 -20.13 -21.86 -22.05
C SER A 166 -20.35 -20.67 -22.98
N PRO A 167 -19.29 -19.90 -23.33
CA PRO A 167 -19.39 -18.80 -24.29
C PRO A 167 -19.79 -19.24 -25.70
N THR A 168 -19.57 -20.52 -26.03
CA THR A 168 -19.81 -21.11 -27.35
C THR A 168 -21.07 -21.97 -27.40
N ALA A 169 -21.83 -22.04 -26.30
CA ALA A 169 -23.11 -22.72 -26.30
C ALA A 169 -24.08 -21.94 -27.20
N ASP A 170 -24.32 -22.50 -28.38
CA ASP A 170 -25.32 -21.98 -29.31
C ASP A 170 -26.69 -22.18 -28.65
N GLY A 171 -27.34 -21.08 -28.25
CA GLY A 171 -28.61 -21.07 -27.51
C GLY A 171 -29.81 -21.62 -28.30
N THR A 172 -29.56 -22.29 -29.42
CA THR A 172 -30.48 -22.75 -30.46
C THR A 172 -30.87 -24.23 -30.34
N VAL A 173 -30.43 -24.95 -29.30
CA VAL A 173 -30.88 -26.32 -29.04
C VAL A 173 -32.39 -26.31 -28.69
N LYS A 174 -33.20 -26.99 -29.52
CA LYS A 174 -34.67 -27.01 -29.45
C LYS A 174 -35.20 -27.41 -28.07
N ALA A 175 -36.08 -26.57 -27.53
CA ALA A 175 -36.75 -26.69 -26.22
C ALA A 175 -37.76 -27.87 -26.06
N ASP A 176 -37.79 -28.81 -27.00
CA ASP A 176 -38.93 -29.73 -27.17
C ASP A 176 -38.96 -30.92 -26.19
N ARG A 177 -37.93 -31.10 -25.34
CA ARG A 177 -37.87 -32.23 -24.37
C ARG A 177 -37.54 -31.84 -22.93
N MET A 178 -37.90 -30.63 -22.52
CA MET A 178 -37.66 -30.18 -21.15
C MET A 178 -38.75 -30.70 -20.18
N PRO A 179 -38.37 -31.31 -19.04
CA PRO A 179 -39.32 -31.76 -18.01
C PRO A 179 -40.26 -30.65 -17.50
N PRO A 180 -41.50 -30.98 -17.08
CA PRO A 180 -42.47 -29.99 -16.60
C PRO A 180 -41.97 -29.15 -15.42
N TYR A 181 -41.23 -29.76 -14.48
CA TYR A 181 -40.71 -29.08 -13.30
C TYR A 181 -39.67 -28.00 -13.64
N LEU A 182 -38.89 -28.18 -14.71
CA LEU A 182 -37.98 -27.15 -15.20
C LEU A 182 -38.75 -26.05 -15.92
N LYS A 183 -39.68 -26.41 -16.81
CA LYS A 183 -40.51 -25.43 -17.55
C LYS A 183 -41.23 -24.47 -16.61
N ALA A 184 -41.73 -24.94 -15.46
CA ALA A 184 -42.42 -24.12 -14.46
C ALA A 184 -41.52 -23.04 -13.81
N ASN A 185 -40.20 -23.15 -13.92
CA ASN A 185 -39.22 -22.22 -13.36
C ASN A 185 -38.48 -21.43 -14.45
N THR A 186 -39.11 -21.28 -15.62
CA THR A 186 -38.54 -20.55 -16.76
C THR A 186 -39.41 -19.41 -17.22
N ARG A 187 -38.79 -18.52 -17.98
CA ARG A 187 -39.41 -17.43 -18.70
C ARG A 187 -38.85 -17.38 -20.13
N ASP A 188 -39.58 -16.76 -21.05
CA ASP A 188 -39.07 -16.46 -22.39
C ASP A 188 -37.98 -15.37 -22.38
N ALA A 189 -36.97 -15.55 -23.23
CA ALA A 189 -35.91 -14.57 -23.44
C ALA A 189 -36.47 -13.23 -23.94
N SER A 190 -35.89 -12.13 -23.48
CA SER A 190 -36.17 -10.77 -23.93
C SER A 190 -34.93 -10.17 -24.61
N GLY A 191 -35.00 -8.91 -25.07
CA GLY A 191 -33.93 -8.25 -25.83
C GLY A 191 -32.58 -8.06 -25.10
N ILE A 192 -32.43 -8.48 -23.85
CA ILE A 192 -31.16 -8.43 -23.10
C ILE A 192 -30.38 -9.74 -23.31
N SER A 193 -29.08 -9.63 -23.58
CA SER A 193 -28.19 -10.79 -23.63
C SER A 193 -27.82 -11.23 -22.21
N PHE A 194 -28.16 -12.48 -21.87
CA PHE A 194 -27.72 -13.13 -20.64
C PHE A 194 -26.69 -14.21 -20.96
N PRO A 195 -25.82 -14.59 -20.00
CA PRO A 195 -24.90 -15.70 -20.20
C PRO A 195 -25.64 -17.00 -20.52
N THR A 196 -25.11 -17.74 -21.49
CA THR A 196 -25.69 -19.00 -21.96
C THR A 196 -24.99 -20.18 -21.30
N ALA A 197 -25.77 -21.19 -20.93
CA ALA A 197 -25.28 -22.45 -20.40
C ALA A 197 -25.27 -23.57 -21.47
N ALA A 198 -24.28 -24.45 -21.38
CA ALA A 198 -24.22 -25.68 -22.18
C ALA A 198 -24.97 -26.85 -21.53
N GLN A 199 -24.90 -26.94 -20.19
CA GLN A 199 -25.48 -28.03 -19.42
C GLN A 199 -26.18 -27.51 -18.17
N ILE A 200 -27.17 -28.28 -17.73
CA ILE A 200 -27.92 -28.04 -16.49
C ILE A 200 -27.78 -29.26 -15.57
N LEU A 201 -27.56 -29.00 -14.29
CA LEU A 201 -27.52 -29.97 -13.21
C LEU A 201 -28.65 -29.63 -12.22
N PRO A 202 -29.88 -30.12 -12.47
CA PRO A 202 -31.00 -29.91 -11.57
C PRO A 202 -30.98 -30.90 -10.39
N PRO A 203 -31.73 -30.64 -9.31
CA PRO A 203 -32.02 -31.65 -8.31
C PRO A 203 -32.73 -32.87 -8.93
N ILE A 204 -32.62 -34.03 -8.29
CA ILE A 204 -33.38 -35.21 -8.70
C ILE A 204 -34.87 -34.90 -8.79
N GLU A 205 -35.54 -35.50 -9.78
CA GLU A 205 -36.95 -35.21 -10.11
C GLU A 205 -37.90 -35.28 -8.90
N PRO A 206 -37.78 -36.26 -7.97
CA PRO A 206 -38.61 -36.32 -6.76
C PRO A 206 -38.58 -35.06 -5.90
N PHE A 207 -37.49 -34.30 -5.95
CA PHE A 207 -37.33 -33.05 -5.19
C PHE A 207 -37.73 -31.85 -6.03
N ALA A 208 -37.23 -31.79 -7.27
CA ALA A 208 -37.48 -30.69 -8.18
C ALA A 208 -38.98 -30.47 -8.41
N ALA A 209 -39.74 -31.56 -8.63
CA ALA A 209 -41.18 -31.51 -8.86
C ALA A 209 -42.02 -31.13 -7.62
N ARG A 210 -41.49 -31.32 -6.41
CA ARG A 210 -42.19 -31.06 -5.13
C ARG A 210 -41.77 -29.75 -4.46
N SER A 211 -40.72 -29.10 -4.97
CA SER A 211 -40.26 -27.79 -4.51
C SER A 211 -41.22 -26.66 -4.91
N LEU A 212 -41.19 -25.56 -4.13
CA LEU A 212 -41.92 -24.32 -4.45
C LEU A 212 -41.34 -23.60 -5.68
N GLY A 213 -40.06 -23.81 -5.94
CA GLY A 213 -39.36 -23.25 -7.09
C GLY A 213 -37.90 -23.68 -7.14
N LEU A 214 -37.31 -23.44 -8.31
CA LEU A 214 -35.91 -23.72 -8.61
C LEU A 214 -35.22 -22.45 -9.09
N GLY A 215 -33.95 -22.26 -8.73
CA GLY A 215 -33.14 -21.15 -9.23
C GLY A 215 -31.65 -21.49 -9.19
N HIS A 216 -30.85 -20.86 -10.05
CA HIS A 216 -29.43 -21.21 -10.18
C HIS A 216 -28.54 -20.54 -9.13
N ILE A 217 -27.49 -21.23 -8.69
CA ILE A 217 -26.50 -20.69 -7.72
C ILE A 217 -25.18 -20.25 -8.35
N ASN A 218 -25.14 -20.17 -9.68
CA ASN A 218 -23.96 -19.73 -10.42
C ASN A 218 -23.50 -18.32 -10.02
N LEU A 219 -22.25 -18.23 -9.58
CA LEU A 219 -21.54 -16.98 -9.34
C LEU A 219 -20.43 -16.83 -10.37
N GLN A 220 -20.23 -15.61 -10.88
CA GLN A 220 -19.14 -15.29 -11.80
C GLN A 220 -18.30 -14.17 -11.20
N PRO A 221 -17.10 -14.49 -10.66
CA PRO A 221 -16.16 -13.47 -10.21
C PRO A 221 -15.73 -12.53 -11.34
N ASP A 222 -15.38 -11.30 -11.00
CA ASP A 222 -14.71 -10.37 -11.90
C ASP A 222 -13.27 -10.84 -12.18
N ASP A 223 -12.56 -10.16 -13.10
CA ASP A 223 -11.20 -10.53 -13.54
C ASP A 223 -10.15 -10.53 -12.40
N ASP A 224 -10.44 -9.85 -11.28
CA ASP A 224 -9.61 -9.83 -10.07
C ASP A 224 -10.03 -10.89 -9.02
N GLY A 225 -10.99 -11.73 -9.35
CA GLY A 225 -11.49 -12.82 -8.49
C GLY A 225 -12.55 -12.40 -7.47
N ALA A 226 -12.91 -11.11 -7.38
CA ALA A 226 -13.95 -10.66 -6.47
C ALA A 226 -15.35 -10.75 -7.08
N VAL A 227 -16.34 -11.10 -6.27
CA VAL A 227 -17.75 -11.17 -6.66
C VAL A 227 -18.41 -9.83 -6.33
N ARG A 228 -18.68 -9.03 -7.37
CA ARG A 228 -19.40 -7.74 -7.24
C ARG A 228 -20.76 -7.74 -7.90
N ARG A 229 -21.00 -8.73 -8.75
CA ARG A 229 -22.15 -8.83 -9.65
C ARG A 229 -22.84 -10.17 -9.45
N GLU A 230 -24.17 -10.11 -9.39
CA GLU A 230 -25.05 -11.26 -9.42
C GLU A 230 -25.52 -11.49 -10.87
N LEU A 231 -25.80 -12.75 -11.20
CA LEU A 231 -26.45 -13.17 -12.45
C LEU A 231 -27.94 -13.39 -12.15
N PRO A 232 -28.87 -12.46 -12.43
CA PRO A 232 -30.28 -12.66 -12.14
C PRO A 232 -30.91 -13.75 -13.02
N PHE A 233 -30.36 -13.95 -14.22
CA PHE A 233 -30.80 -14.97 -15.16
C PHE A 233 -29.64 -15.65 -15.90
N ILE A 234 -29.84 -16.92 -16.24
CA ILE A 234 -29.03 -17.68 -17.19
C ILE A 234 -29.93 -18.16 -18.33
N ALA A 235 -29.42 -18.05 -19.56
CA ALA A 235 -30.09 -18.56 -20.75
C ALA A 235 -29.73 -20.03 -20.99
N TYR A 236 -30.74 -20.89 -21.13
CA TYR A 236 -30.58 -22.30 -21.47
C TYR A 236 -31.74 -22.78 -22.33
N GLN A 237 -31.44 -23.35 -23.50
CA GLN A 237 -32.44 -23.86 -24.47
C GLN A 237 -33.55 -22.82 -24.81
N GLY A 238 -33.16 -21.57 -25.07
CA GLY A 238 -34.09 -20.49 -25.42
C GLY A 238 -34.97 -19.97 -24.26
N LYS A 239 -34.71 -20.42 -23.03
CA LYS A 239 -35.42 -20.01 -21.82
C LYS A 239 -34.47 -19.36 -20.82
N LEU A 240 -35.00 -18.43 -20.02
CA LEU A 240 -34.30 -17.80 -18.92
C LEU A 240 -34.66 -18.48 -17.60
N TYR A 241 -33.63 -18.86 -16.85
CA TYR A 241 -33.74 -19.42 -15.50
C TYR A 241 -33.31 -18.37 -14.49
N PRO A 242 -34.11 -18.09 -13.45
CA PRO A 242 -33.75 -17.10 -12.44
C PRO A 242 -32.63 -17.62 -11.53
N SER A 243 -31.88 -16.70 -10.95
CA SER A 243 -30.98 -16.99 -9.84
C SER A 243 -31.75 -17.51 -8.63
N PHE A 244 -31.10 -18.31 -7.80
CA PHE A 244 -31.67 -18.84 -6.57
C PHE A 244 -32.11 -17.72 -5.63
N ALA A 245 -31.30 -16.66 -5.51
CA ALA A 245 -31.64 -15.47 -4.73
C ALA A 245 -32.89 -14.77 -5.28
N LEU A 246 -32.94 -14.55 -6.60
CA LEU A 246 -34.12 -13.95 -7.25
C LEU A 246 -35.37 -14.81 -7.04
N GLN A 247 -35.27 -16.12 -7.21
CA GLN A 247 -36.40 -17.03 -7.05
C GLN A 247 -36.93 -17.02 -5.61
N VAL A 248 -36.05 -17.06 -4.61
CA VAL A 248 -36.42 -16.95 -3.20
C VAL A 248 -37.16 -15.62 -2.92
N ALA A 249 -36.64 -14.51 -3.44
CA ALA A 249 -37.27 -13.19 -3.29
C ALA A 249 -38.65 -13.13 -3.97
N LEU A 250 -38.79 -13.67 -5.19
CA LEU A 250 -40.06 -13.71 -5.93
C LEU A 250 -41.13 -14.51 -5.18
N LYS A 251 -40.78 -15.69 -4.65
CA LYS A 251 -41.72 -16.51 -3.85
C LYS A 251 -42.14 -15.80 -2.56
N TYR A 252 -41.23 -15.08 -1.93
CA TYR A 252 -41.55 -14.30 -0.74
C TYR A 252 -42.48 -13.11 -1.04
N LEU A 253 -42.25 -12.41 -2.15
CA LEU A 253 -43.07 -11.30 -2.63
C LEU A 253 -44.39 -11.76 -3.29
N LYS A 254 -44.55 -13.07 -3.54
CA LYS A 254 -45.68 -13.66 -4.27
C LYS A 254 -45.81 -13.09 -5.69
N VAL A 255 -44.67 -12.89 -6.37
CA VAL A 255 -44.61 -12.42 -7.75
C VAL A 255 -44.27 -13.60 -8.66
N ASP A 256 -45.07 -13.82 -9.69
CA ASP A 256 -44.78 -14.81 -10.72
C ASP A 256 -43.60 -14.39 -11.59
N LEU A 257 -42.77 -15.35 -11.98
CA LEU A 257 -41.58 -15.12 -12.80
C LEU A 257 -41.90 -14.43 -14.15
N SER A 258 -43.07 -14.72 -14.71
CA SER A 258 -43.56 -14.10 -15.95
C SER A 258 -43.89 -12.60 -15.81
N ARG A 259 -44.12 -12.11 -14.59
CA ARG A 259 -44.40 -10.70 -14.29
C ARG A 259 -43.16 -9.87 -14.01
N VAL A 260 -41.99 -10.50 -13.91
CA VAL A 260 -40.74 -9.75 -13.83
C VAL A 260 -40.62 -8.94 -15.12
N GLY A 261 -40.43 -7.63 -15.04
CA GLY A 261 -40.16 -6.82 -16.24
C GLY A 261 -38.70 -7.00 -16.65
N LEU A 262 -38.40 -7.11 -17.94
CA LEU A 262 -37.03 -6.98 -18.46
C LEU A 262 -37.04 -5.96 -19.59
N ASP A 263 -36.42 -4.82 -19.33
CA ASP A 263 -36.18 -3.74 -20.29
C ASP A 263 -34.68 -3.71 -20.62
N GLU A 264 -34.26 -3.02 -21.69
CA GLU A 264 -32.89 -3.07 -22.25
C GLU A 264 -31.75 -3.11 -21.21
N ASN A 265 -31.87 -2.35 -20.11
CA ASN A 265 -30.85 -2.27 -19.06
C ASN A 265 -31.44 -2.36 -17.64
N SER A 266 -32.62 -2.98 -17.46
CA SER A 266 -33.22 -3.10 -16.13
C SER A 266 -34.19 -4.27 -15.98
N MET A 267 -34.26 -4.77 -14.75
CA MET A 267 -35.21 -5.78 -14.30
C MET A 267 -36.21 -5.16 -13.33
N THR A 268 -37.50 -5.36 -13.54
CA THR A 268 -38.54 -4.89 -12.60
C THR A 268 -39.09 -6.05 -11.78
N VAL A 269 -38.94 -5.98 -10.45
CA VAL A 269 -39.41 -6.99 -9.50
C VAL A 269 -40.33 -6.33 -8.47
N GLY A 270 -41.57 -6.79 -8.37
CA GLY A 270 -42.53 -6.29 -7.38
C GLY A 270 -42.80 -4.78 -7.46
N GLY A 271 -42.67 -4.18 -8.65
CA GLY A 271 -42.82 -2.73 -8.87
C GLY A 271 -41.56 -1.90 -8.64
N SER A 272 -40.46 -2.51 -8.19
CA SER A 272 -39.15 -1.87 -8.06
C SER A 272 -38.25 -2.20 -9.24
N GLN A 273 -37.48 -1.22 -9.72
CA GLN A 273 -36.62 -1.35 -10.89
C GLN A 273 -35.15 -1.52 -10.47
N PHE A 274 -34.52 -2.58 -10.96
CA PHE A 274 -33.14 -2.96 -10.68
C PHE A 274 -32.31 -2.81 -11.96
N PRO A 275 -31.29 -1.95 -11.99
CA PRO A 275 -30.48 -1.74 -13.18
C PRO A 275 -29.57 -2.94 -13.45
N LEU A 276 -29.46 -3.32 -14.72
CA LEU A 276 -28.60 -4.38 -15.21
C LEU A 276 -27.49 -3.80 -16.10
N ASP A 277 -26.34 -4.46 -16.13
CA ASP A 277 -25.30 -4.17 -17.12
C ASP A 277 -25.65 -4.76 -18.51
N GLU A 278 -24.82 -4.47 -19.51
CA GLU A 278 -25.01 -4.93 -20.90
C GLU A 278 -25.03 -6.46 -21.05
N ARG A 279 -24.56 -7.21 -20.03
CA ARG A 279 -24.58 -8.67 -19.97
C ARG A 279 -25.68 -9.20 -19.04
N GLY A 280 -26.63 -8.35 -18.66
CA GLY A 280 -27.75 -8.70 -17.81
C GLY A 280 -27.39 -8.93 -16.34
N ARG A 281 -26.22 -8.46 -15.86
CA ARG A 281 -25.76 -8.67 -14.47
C ARG A 281 -26.17 -7.50 -13.56
N LEU A 282 -26.46 -7.80 -12.30
CA LEU A 282 -26.85 -6.84 -11.27
C LEU A 282 -25.67 -6.55 -10.34
N LEU A 283 -25.36 -5.28 -10.05
CA LEU A 283 -24.36 -4.94 -9.02
C LEU A 283 -24.94 -5.15 -7.62
N ILE A 284 -24.22 -5.91 -6.80
CA ILE A 284 -24.69 -6.31 -5.47
C ILE A 284 -24.43 -5.17 -4.47
N ALA A 285 -25.48 -4.76 -3.76
CA ALA A 285 -25.41 -3.78 -2.68
C ALA A 285 -25.18 -4.47 -1.33
N TYR A 286 -23.90 -4.75 -1.00
CA TYR A 286 -23.52 -5.47 0.21
C TYR A 286 -23.73 -4.67 1.50
N GLY A 287 -24.59 -5.15 2.41
CA GLY A 287 -24.92 -4.52 3.70
C GLY A 287 -23.94 -4.81 4.85
N GLY A 288 -22.73 -5.27 4.55
CA GLY A 288 -21.70 -5.62 5.55
C GLY A 288 -21.81 -7.06 6.11
N PRO A 289 -20.90 -7.47 7.01
CA PRO A 289 -20.76 -8.87 7.44
C PRO A 289 -21.93 -9.44 8.26
N ASN A 290 -22.79 -8.58 8.84
CA ASN A 290 -23.93 -8.99 9.69
C ASN A 290 -25.29 -8.70 9.01
N ALA A 291 -25.37 -8.81 7.69
CA ALA A 291 -26.57 -8.41 6.94
C ALA A 291 -27.79 -9.31 7.18
N ALA A 292 -27.59 -10.55 7.64
CA ALA A 292 -28.64 -11.48 8.03
C ALA A 292 -28.29 -12.13 9.37
N ALA A 293 -29.30 -12.45 10.17
CA ALA A 293 -29.08 -13.16 11.43
C ALA A 293 -28.78 -14.64 11.15
N THR A 294 -27.65 -15.13 11.67
CA THR A 294 -27.18 -16.50 11.46
C THR A 294 -27.37 -17.35 12.71
N TYR A 295 -27.94 -18.54 12.53
CA TYR A 295 -28.24 -19.50 13.60
C TYR A 295 -27.65 -20.87 13.27
N SER A 296 -27.08 -21.56 14.26
CA SER A 296 -26.51 -22.90 14.07
C SER A 296 -27.58 -23.92 13.71
N PHE A 297 -27.33 -24.76 12.70
CA PHE A 297 -28.24 -25.84 12.28
C PHE A 297 -28.60 -26.75 13.45
N PHE A 298 -27.61 -27.15 14.26
CA PHE A 298 -27.82 -28.00 15.42
C PHE A 298 -28.74 -27.35 16.47
N ASP A 299 -28.59 -26.05 16.72
CA ASP A 299 -29.41 -25.36 17.73
C ASP A 299 -30.86 -25.17 17.26
N VAL A 300 -31.08 -25.00 15.95
CA VAL A 300 -32.43 -25.00 15.36
C VAL A 300 -33.08 -26.37 15.48
N MET A 301 -32.36 -27.44 15.14
CA MET A 301 -32.84 -28.82 15.23
C MET A 301 -33.26 -29.18 16.67
N ASN A 302 -32.52 -28.72 17.68
CA ASN A 302 -32.82 -28.96 19.09
C ASN A 302 -33.80 -27.95 19.71
N GLY A 303 -34.41 -27.06 18.91
CA GLY A 303 -35.42 -26.11 19.39
C GLY A 303 -34.89 -25.04 20.36
N LYS A 304 -33.59 -24.72 20.34
CA LYS A 304 -33.00 -23.68 21.20
C LYS A 304 -33.26 -22.26 20.70
N ILE A 305 -33.63 -22.11 19.44
CA ILE A 305 -33.89 -20.80 18.82
C ILE A 305 -35.37 -20.44 19.00
N ALA A 306 -35.62 -19.19 19.42
CA ALA A 306 -36.98 -18.70 19.64
C ALA A 306 -37.77 -18.65 18.31
N PRO A 307 -39.06 -19.08 18.29
CA PRO A 307 -39.88 -19.08 17.07
C PRO A 307 -40.01 -17.73 16.36
N SER A 308 -39.90 -16.62 17.12
CA SER A 308 -39.91 -15.25 16.57
C SER A 308 -38.74 -14.97 15.62
N ALA A 309 -37.67 -15.76 15.66
CA ALA A 309 -36.51 -15.61 14.80
C ALA A 309 -36.83 -15.90 13.31
N PHE A 310 -37.79 -16.78 13.03
CA PHE A 310 -38.12 -17.22 11.67
C PHE A 310 -39.52 -16.83 11.19
N LYS A 311 -40.40 -16.42 12.10
CA LYS A 311 -41.78 -16.03 11.78
C LYS A 311 -41.83 -14.96 10.70
N ASN A 312 -42.54 -15.26 9.60
CA ASN A 312 -42.72 -14.40 8.43
C ASN A 312 -41.42 -13.98 7.73
N ARG A 313 -40.32 -14.70 7.91
CA ARG A 313 -39.02 -14.41 7.27
C ARG A 313 -38.69 -15.40 6.16
N ILE A 314 -37.70 -15.01 5.36
CA ILE A 314 -36.96 -15.92 4.48
C ILE A 314 -35.89 -16.60 5.34
N VAL A 315 -35.80 -17.92 5.26
CA VAL A 315 -34.78 -18.69 5.96
C VAL A 315 -33.93 -19.43 4.94
N LEU A 316 -32.62 -19.19 4.93
CA LEU A 316 -31.67 -19.83 4.04
C LEU A 316 -30.87 -20.87 4.82
N ILE A 317 -30.89 -22.12 4.38
CA ILE A 317 -30.06 -23.20 4.93
C ILE A 317 -28.86 -23.38 4.02
N GLY A 318 -27.64 -23.31 4.53
CA GLY A 318 -26.45 -23.41 3.69
C GLY A 318 -25.17 -23.73 4.46
N LEU A 319 -24.13 -24.07 3.70
CA LEU A 319 -22.80 -24.41 4.24
C LEU A 319 -22.05 -23.13 4.64
N THR A 320 -21.61 -23.09 5.90
CA THR A 320 -20.79 -21.98 6.43
C THR A 320 -19.55 -22.46 7.18
N ALA A 321 -19.47 -23.75 7.46
CA ALA A 321 -18.32 -24.41 8.06
C ALA A 321 -17.04 -24.26 7.24
N SER A 322 -15.92 -24.18 7.94
CA SER A 322 -14.61 -23.98 7.34
C SER A 322 -14.22 -25.19 6.48
N GLY A 323 -14.01 -24.97 5.18
CA GLY A 323 -13.52 -25.99 4.25
C GLY A 323 -14.58 -26.87 3.56
N LEU A 324 -15.89 -26.65 3.80
CA LEU A 324 -16.96 -27.39 3.10
C LEU A 324 -17.61 -26.62 1.94
N GLY A 325 -17.30 -25.33 1.78
CA GLY A 325 -17.79 -24.49 0.68
C GLY A 325 -16.70 -23.59 0.10
N THR A 326 -17.00 -22.95 -1.02
CA THR A 326 -16.10 -21.96 -1.62
C THR A 326 -16.25 -20.62 -0.89
N ALA A 327 -15.14 -20.11 -0.36
CA ALA A 327 -15.08 -18.75 0.13
C ALA A 327 -14.83 -17.78 -1.03
N TYR A 328 -15.67 -16.75 -1.14
CA TYR A 328 -15.58 -15.73 -2.17
C TYR A 328 -15.07 -14.42 -1.59
N VAL A 329 -14.21 -13.75 -2.36
CA VAL A 329 -13.78 -12.38 -2.08
C VAL A 329 -14.91 -11.45 -2.51
N THR A 330 -15.38 -10.59 -1.61
CA THR A 330 -16.41 -9.59 -1.91
C THR A 330 -15.90 -8.19 -1.53
N PRO A 331 -16.54 -7.11 -2.00
CA PRO A 331 -16.18 -5.75 -1.61
C PRO A 331 -16.11 -5.54 -0.10
N VAL A 332 -16.99 -6.19 0.69
CA VAL A 332 -17.10 -5.96 2.15
C VAL A 332 -16.40 -7.02 3.00
N ASN A 333 -16.27 -8.25 2.52
CA ASN A 333 -15.68 -9.36 3.26
C ASN A 333 -14.82 -10.24 2.32
N PRO A 334 -13.52 -10.45 2.62
CA PRO A 334 -12.64 -11.27 1.79
C PRO A 334 -12.91 -12.78 1.84
N SER A 335 -13.75 -13.26 2.78
CA SER A 335 -14.05 -14.68 2.95
C SER A 335 -15.55 -14.85 3.25
N MET A 336 -16.37 -14.69 2.21
CA MET A 336 -17.83 -14.79 2.32
C MET A 336 -18.33 -16.10 1.70
N THR A 337 -19.32 -16.74 2.33
CA THR A 337 -19.88 -18.01 1.83
C THR A 337 -20.93 -17.76 0.73
N SER A 338 -21.31 -18.79 -0.03
CA SER A 338 -22.36 -18.68 -1.06
C SER A 338 -23.70 -18.23 -0.44
N VAL A 339 -24.08 -18.84 0.69
CA VAL A 339 -25.34 -18.54 1.37
C VAL A 339 -25.37 -17.11 1.92
N ASP A 340 -24.24 -16.59 2.37
CA ASP A 340 -24.14 -15.19 2.79
C ASP A 340 -24.34 -14.23 1.60
N ILE A 341 -23.74 -14.52 0.44
CA ILE A 341 -23.93 -13.70 -0.78
C ILE A 341 -25.40 -13.74 -1.21
N ILE A 342 -26.02 -14.92 -1.22
CA ILE A 342 -27.45 -15.08 -1.54
C ILE A 342 -28.30 -14.24 -0.57
N ALA A 343 -27.99 -14.27 0.73
CA ALA A 343 -28.70 -13.46 1.73
C ALA A 343 -28.58 -11.95 1.46
N GLN A 344 -27.42 -11.48 1.02
CA GLN A 344 -27.20 -10.09 0.62
C GLN A 344 -28.02 -9.71 -0.62
N VAL A 345 -28.03 -10.55 -1.64
CA VAL A 345 -28.80 -10.31 -2.87
C VAL A 345 -30.30 -10.29 -2.57
N VAL A 346 -30.81 -11.25 -1.79
CA VAL A 346 -32.21 -11.27 -1.36
C VAL A 346 -32.53 -10.02 -0.54
N GLY A 347 -31.68 -9.67 0.43
CA GLY A 347 -31.84 -8.47 1.24
C GLY A 347 -31.88 -7.19 0.41
N ALA A 348 -31.00 -7.09 -0.60
CA ALA A 348 -30.94 -5.96 -1.53
C ALA A 348 -32.20 -5.84 -2.40
N ILE A 349 -32.72 -6.96 -2.93
CA ILE A 349 -33.98 -6.98 -3.68
C ILE A 349 -35.17 -6.55 -2.81
N LEU A 350 -35.26 -7.07 -1.57
CA LEU A 350 -36.35 -6.73 -0.66
C LEU A 350 -36.26 -5.29 -0.12
N GLY A 351 -35.05 -4.78 0.05
CA GLY A 351 -34.77 -3.42 0.50
C GLY A 351 -34.80 -2.36 -0.61
N ASN A 352 -34.98 -2.77 -1.87
CA ASN A 352 -34.86 -1.92 -3.05
C ASN A 352 -33.52 -1.15 -3.08
N HIS A 353 -32.44 -1.86 -2.77
CA HIS A 353 -31.08 -1.35 -2.81
C HIS A 353 -30.34 -1.96 -4.00
N ALA A 354 -29.90 -1.12 -4.93
CA ALA A 354 -29.11 -1.55 -6.08
C ALA A 354 -28.07 -0.51 -6.42
N PHE A 355 -26.86 -0.98 -6.73
CA PHE A 355 -25.88 -0.14 -7.40
C PHE A 355 -26.11 -0.19 -8.91
N SER A 356 -25.79 0.90 -9.58
CA SER A 356 -26.07 1.06 -10.99
C SER A 356 -24.92 1.72 -11.70
N ARG A 357 -24.69 1.33 -12.95
CA ARG A 357 -23.87 2.09 -13.89
C ARG A 357 -24.77 2.52 -15.04
N PRO A 358 -25.36 3.73 -14.99
CA PRO A 358 -26.31 4.15 -15.99
C PRO A 358 -25.63 4.36 -17.34
N ALA A 359 -26.38 4.21 -18.44
CA ALA A 359 -25.84 4.33 -19.80
C ALA A 359 -25.20 5.70 -20.08
N TRP A 360 -25.67 6.77 -19.42
CA TRP A 360 -25.10 8.11 -19.55
C TRP A 360 -23.75 8.30 -18.83
N ALA A 361 -23.39 7.42 -17.89
CA ALA A 361 -22.11 7.51 -17.19
C ALA A 361 -20.94 7.43 -18.17
N PHE A 362 -21.03 6.51 -19.14
CA PHE A 362 -19.99 6.31 -20.15
C PHE A 362 -19.68 7.58 -20.98
N PRO A 363 -20.66 8.25 -21.63
CA PRO A 363 -20.39 9.49 -22.36
C PRO A 363 -20.03 10.66 -21.44
N ALA A 364 -20.55 10.72 -20.21
CA ALA A 364 -20.17 11.74 -19.25
C ALA A 364 -18.68 11.65 -18.84
N GLU A 365 -18.19 10.44 -18.55
CA GLU A 365 -16.79 10.15 -18.24
C GLU A 365 -15.87 10.54 -19.41
N LEU A 366 -16.26 10.21 -20.65
CA LEU A 366 -15.54 10.63 -21.86
C LEU A 366 -15.52 12.15 -22.03
N ALA A 367 -16.64 12.83 -21.82
CA ALA A 367 -16.73 14.29 -21.92
C ALA A 367 -15.82 14.98 -20.89
N VAL A 368 -15.77 14.46 -19.66
CA VAL A 368 -14.88 14.97 -18.61
C VAL A 368 -13.41 14.74 -18.97
N MET A 369 -13.04 13.55 -19.45
CA MET A 369 -11.67 13.29 -19.90
C MET A 369 -11.27 14.19 -21.09
N ALA A 370 -12.16 14.39 -22.05
CA ALA A 370 -11.92 15.31 -23.16
C ALA A 370 -11.75 16.76 -22.67
N GLY A 371 -12.59 17.20 -21.73
CA GLY A 371 -12.48 18.51 -21.09
C GLY A 371 -11.16 18.71 -20.35
N ILE A 372 -10.72 17.69 -19.59
CA ILE A 372 -9.40 17.67 -18.94
C ILE A 372 -8.29 17.74 -19.98
N GLY A 373 -8.38 16.96 -21.06
CA GLY A 373 -7.40 17.00 -22.16
C GLY A 373 -7.29 18.38 -22.81
N VAL A 374 -8.41 19.06 -23.05
CA VAL A 374 -8.45 20.43 -23.58
C VAL A 374 -7.82 21.41 -22.58
N PHE A 375 -8.13 21.29 -21.29
CA PHE A 375 -7.52 22.10 -20.23
C PHE A 375 -6.00 21.94 -20.20
N LEU A 376 -5.51 20.69 -20.22
CA LEU A 376 -4.09 20.36 -20.26
C LEU A 376 -3.41 20.89 -21.53
N ALA A 377 -4.08 20.85 -22.69
CA ALA A 377 -3.51 21.27 -23.96
C ALA A 377 -3.47 22.80 -24.16
N LEU A 378 -4.48 23.54 -23.68
CA LEU A 378 -4.68 24.95 -24.03
C LEU A 378 -4.57 25.92 -22.85
N ALA A 379 -5.05 25.52 -21.67
CA ALA A 379 -5.12 26.40 -20.50
C ALA A 379 -3.86 26.28 -19.65
N LEU A 380 -3.46 25.05 -19.31
CA LEU A 380 -2.32 24.78 -18.43
C LEU A 380 -0.99 25.41 -18.93
N PRO A 381 -0.63 25.36 -20.24
CA PRO A 381 0.59 25.99 -20.75
C PRO A 381 0.63 27.51 -20.56
N ARG A 382 -0.54 28.16 -20.53
CA ARG A 382 -0.66 29.62 -20.39
C ARG A 382 -0.62 30.09 -18.94
N MET A 383 -0.68 29.17 -17.98
CA MET A 383 -0.71 29.49 -16.56
C MET A 383 0.68 29.43 -15.92
N ARG A 384 0.88 30.14 -14.81
CA ARG A 384 2.04 29.92 -13.93
C ARG A 384 1.87 28.59 -13.21
N ALA A 385 2.97 27.85 -12.99
CA ALA A 385 2.93 26.49 -12.42
C ALA A 385 2.09 26.41 -11.12
N GLY A 386 2.31 27.31 -10.15
CA GLY A 386 1.53 27.31 -8.90
C GLY A 386 0.03 27.55 -9.09
N ARG A 387 -0.38 28.47 -9.97
CA ARG A 387 -1.81 28.68 -10.29
C ARG A 387 -2.39 27.48 -11.05
N GLY A 388 -1.60 26.89 -11.93
CA GLY A 388 -1.93 25.65 -12.63
C GLY A 388 -2.18 24.50 -11.66
N ALA A 389 -1.34 24.34 -10.63
CA ALA A 389 -1.49 23.31 -9.60
C ALA A 389 -2.80 23.46 -8.81
N ILE A 390 -3.12 24.69 -8.38
CA ILE A 390 -4.34 24.96 -7.60
C ILE A 390 -5.59 24.66 -8.42
N VAL A 391 -5.69 25.19 -9.64
CA VAL A 391 -6.87 24.96 -10.51
C VAL A 391 -7.01 23.47 -10.82
N SER A 392 -5.89 22.81 -11.09
CA SER A 392 -5.83 21.36 -11.28
C SER A 392 -6.37 20.57 -10.10
N ALA A 393 -5.93 20.90 -8.88
CA ALA A 393 -6.38 20.24 -7.66
C ALA A 393 -7.88 20.45 -7.41
N VAL A 394 -8.41 21.64 -7.68
CA VAL A 394 -9.85 21.93 -7.54
C VAL A 394 -10.68 21.12 -8.53
N VAL A 395 -10.29 21.07 -9.80
CA VAL A 395 -11.01 20.27 -10.82
C VAL A 395 -11.02 18.79 -10.45
N LEU A 396 -9.87 18.26 -10.02
CA LEU A 396 -9.75 16.87 -9.58
C LEU A 396 -10.62 16.59 -8.36
N MET A 397 -10.62 17.49 -7.36
CA MET A 397 -11.45 17.37 -6.16
C MET A 397 -12.94 17.40 -6.47
N VAL A 398 -13.37 18.27 -7.39
CA VAL A 398 -14.78 18.37 -7.81
C VAL A 398 -15.22 17.09 -8.51
N TRP A 399 -14.44 16.55 -9.44
CA TRP A 399 -14.80 15.29 -10.11
C TRP A 399 -14.86 14.11 -9.14
N ASN A 400 -13.81 13.93 -8.32
CA ASN A 400 -13.77 12.83 -7.36
C ASN A 400 -14.87 12.96 -6.31
N GLY A 401 -15.11 14.18 -5.80
CA GLY A 401 -16.19 14.47 -4.86
C GLY A 401 -17.57 14.18 -5.44
N ALA A 402 -17.81 14.56 -6.70
CA ALA A 402 -19.06 14.23 -7.39
C ALA A 402 -19.22 12.72 -7.58
N ALA A 403 -18.20 12.02 -8.07
CA ALA A 403 -18.24 10.58 -8.30
C ALA A 403 -18.48 9.78 -7.00
N ILE A 404 -17.84 10.19 -5.90
CA ILE A 404 -18.06 9.59 -4.57
C ILE A 404 -19.47 9.94 -4.06
N GLY A 405 -19.90 11.20 -4.20
CA GLY A 405 -21.21 11.66 -3.76
C GLY A 405 -22.37 10.92 -4.45
N PHE A 406 -22.31 10.77 -5.78
CA PHE A 406 -23.30 10.01 -6.56
C PHE A 406 -23.34 8.54 -6.13
N PHE A 407 -22.18 7.94 -5.84
CA PHE A 407 -22.13 6.56 -5.37
C PHE A 407 -22.79 6.40 -4.00
N LEU A 408 -22.43 7.24 -3.03
CA LEU A 408 -22.91 7.11 -1.64
C LEU A 408 -24.38 7.50 -1.48
N THR A 409 -24.90 8.43 -2.30
CA THR A 409 -26.27 8.93 -2.16
C THR A 409 -27.28 8.29 -3.11
N GLN A 410 -26.86 7.95 -4.34
CA GLN A 410 -27.74 7.42 -5.38
C GLN A 410 -27.36 6.02 -5.85
N GLY A 411 -26.27 5.44 -5.33
CA GLY A 411 -25.78 4.14 -5.78
C GLY A 411 -25.26 4.14 -7.22
N VAL A 412 -24.92 5.31 -7.77
CA VAL A 412 -24.45 5.46 -9.15
C VAL A 412 -22.93 5.34 -9.20
N TRP A 413 -22.44 4.36 -9.94
CA TRP A 413 -21.02 4.12 -10.15
C TRP A 413 -20.48 4.91 -11.34
N LEU A 414 -19.78 6.01 -11.03
CA LEU A 414 -18.95 6.75 -11.96
C LEU A 414 -17.48 6.36 -11.78
N LYS A 415 -16.78 6.13 -12.90
CA LYS A 415 -15.35 5.77 -12.92
C LYS A 415 -14.50 7.00 -12.63
N LEU A 416 -13.76 6.98 -11.52
CA LEU A 416 -12.96 8.12 -11.05
C LEU A 416 -11.48 8.00 -11.42
N VAL A 417 -10.98 6.79 -11.64
CA VAL A 417 -9.54 6.54 -11.87
C VAL A 417 -9.07 7.11 -13.19
N TYR A 418 -9.79 6.91 -14.29
CA TYR A 418 -9.35 7.35 -15.62
C TYR A 418 -9.19 8.87 -15.73
N PRO A 419 -10.20 9.70 -15.36
CA PRO A 419 -10.02 11.15 -15.35
C PRO A 419 -8.92 11.60 -14.41
N SER A 420 -8.77 10.95 -13.25
CA SER A 420 -7.73 11.29 -12.26
C SER A 420 -6.32 11.00 -12.76
N ILE A 421 -6.09 9.85 -13.39
CA ILE A 421 -4.79 9.47 -13.97
C ILE A 421 -4.44 10.38 -15.15
N LEU A 422 -5.41 10.66 -16.04
CA LEU A 422 -5.21 11.62 -17.13
C LEU A 422 -4.74 12.97 -16.59
N PHE A 423 -5.39 13.44 -15.53
CA PHE A 423 -5.07 14.71 -14.91
C PHE A 423 -3.67 14.71 -14.30
N ILE A 424 -3.36 13.74 -13.43
CA ILE A 424 -2.09 13.67 -12.69
C ILE A 424 -0.91 13.49 -13.66
N VAL A 425 -0.98 12.51 -14.56
CA VAL A 425 0.10 12.21 -15.51
C VAL A 425 0.23 13.35 -16.53
N GLY A 426 -0.89 13.85 -17.04
CA GLY A 426 -0.91 14.97 -17.97
C GLY A 426 -0.26 16.23 -17.38
N TYR A 427 -0.62 16.59 -16.14
CA TYR A 427 -0.02 17.73 -15.44
C TYR A 427 1.50 17.52 -15.24
N ALA A 428 1.90 16.36 -14.70
CA ALA A 428 3.30 16.07 -14.41
C ALA A 428 4.17 16.13 -15.67
N VAL A 429 3.72 15.54 -16.79
CA VAL A 429 4.47 15.52 -18.04
C VAL A 429 4.60 16.94 -18.64
N ILE A 430 3.52 17.73 -18.65
CA ILE A 430 3.53 19.08 -19.23
C ILE A 430 4.42 20.01 -18.40
N VAL A 431 4.30 19.99 -17.07
CA VAL A 431 5.09 20.84 -16.17
C VAL A 431 6.57 20.44 -16.20
N SER A 432 6.90 19.15 -16.12
CA SER A 432 8.29 18.67 -16.17
C SER A 432 8.98 19.08 -17.48
N ARG A 433 8.27 18.94 -18.60
CA ARG A 433 8.80 19.34 -19.90
C ARG A 433 9.08 20.83 -19.99
N ARG A 434 8.17 21.65 -19.45
CA ARG A 434 8.35 23.11 -19.42
C ARG A 434 9.55 23.49 -18.56
N TYR A 435 9.76 22.83 -17.42
CA TYR A 435 10.92 23.05 -16.57
C TYR A 435 12.23 22.76 -17.33
N LEU A 436 12.33 21.58 -17.94
CA LEU A 436 13.52 21.16 -18.71
C LEU A 436 13.81 22.06 -19.93
N LEU A 437 12.78 22.54 -20.62
CA LEU A 437 12.97 23.46 -21.75
C LEU A 437 13.38 24.87 -21.30
N THR A 438 12.99 25.28 -20.09
CA THR A 438 13.36 26.58 -19.53
C THR A 438 14.83 26.60 -19.12
N GLU A 439 15.34 25.53 -18.49
CA GLU A 439 16.77 25.43 -18.15
C GLU A 439 17.66 25.45 -19.39
N ARG A 440 17.32 24.72 -20.45
CA ARG A 440 18.09 24.75 -21.70
C ARG A 440 18.16 26.13 -22.36
N LYS A 441 17.09 26.93 -22.23
CA LYS A 441 17.11 28.32 -22.71
C LYS A 441 18.01 29.19 -21.83
N LYS A 442 18.04 28.93 -20.52
CA LYS A 442 18.89 29.65 -19.58
C LYS A 442 20.38 29.36 -19.84
N GLU A 443 20.74 28.10 -20.09
CA GLU A 443 22.10 27.69 -20.47
C GLU A 443 22.58 28.37 -21.77
N LEU A 444 21.71 28.46 -22.79
CA LEU A 444 22.02 29.17 -24.05
C LEU A 444 22.26 30.67 -23.83
N VAL A 445 21.45 31.32 -22.98
CA VAL A 445 21.60 32.74 -22.66
C VAL A 445 22.87 33.00 -21.84
N GLU A 446 23.23 32.08 -20.94
CA GLU A 446 24.49 32.16 -20.18
C GLU A 446 25.71 31.99 -21.10
N ALA A 447 25.64 31.10 -22.10
CA ALA A 447 26.70 30.94 -23.11
C ALA A 447 26.90 32.20 -23.97
N ASP A 448 25.82 32.82 -24.47
CA ASP A 448 25.88 34.08 -25.23
C ASP A 448 26.48 35.24 -24.39
N SER A 449 26.21 35.26 -23.09
CA SER A 449 26.79 36.24 -22.17
C SER A 449 28.31 36.08 -22.00
N ILE A 450 28.84 34.87 -22.08
CA ILE A 450 30.29 34.61 -21.95
C ILE A 450 31.03 35.13 -23.20
N GLU A 451 30.51 34.83 -24.39
CA GLU A 451 31.13 35.28 -25.65
C GLU A 451 31.12 36.81 -25.78
N THR A 452 30.02 37.45 -25.35
CA THR A 452 29.90 38.91 -25.28
C THR A 452 30.97 39.54 -24.37
N ASN A 453 31.22 38.96 -23.19
CA ASN A 453 32.24 39.45 -22.26
C ASN A 453 33.66 39.27 -22.81
N LYS A 454 33.95 38.17 -23.54
CA LYS A 454 35.24 37.97 -24.23
C LYS A 454 35.50 39.06 -25.28
N MET A 455 34.51 39.37 -26.11
CA MET A 455 34.62 40.40 -27.16
C MET A 455 34.81 41.81 -26.58
N LEU A 456 34.07 42.16 -25.53
CA LEU A 456 34.23 43.45 -24.84
C LEU A 456 35.60 43.59 -24.18
N GLY A 457 36.10 42.54 -23.53
CA GLY A 457 37.43 42.54 -22.93
C GLY A 457 38.54 42.78 -23.95
N LEU A 458 38.48 42.10 -25.11
CA LEU A 458 39.41 42.29 -26.22
C LEU A 458 39.38 43.72 -26.78
N SER A 459 38.19 44.30 -26.93
CA SER A 459 38.03 45.69 -27.40
C SER A 459 38.69 46.70 -26.46
N PHE A 460 38.46 46.57 -25.15
CA PHE A 460 39.04 47.46 -24.14
C PHE A 460 40.56 47.27 -24.00
N GLN A 461 41.06 46.04 -24.14
CA GLN A 461 42.49 45.75 -24.16
C GLN A 461 43.19 46.45 -25.34
N GLY A 462 42.59 46.38 -26.54
CA GLY A 462 43.10 47.06 -27.74
C GLY A 462 43.12 48.60 -27.62
N GLN A 463 42.22 49.17 -26.82
CA GLN A 463 42.18 50.61 -26.51
C GLN A 463 43.13 51.01 -25.36
N GLY A 464 43.84 50.06 -24.76
CA GLY A 464 44.78 50.29 -23.66
C GLY A 464 44.14 50.47 -22.28
N MET A 465 42.83 50.26 -22.15
CA MET A 465 42.06 50.29 -20.91
C MET A 465 42.07 48.92 -20.21
N LEU A 466 43.24 48.56 -19.70
CA LEU A 466 43.54 47.20 -19.23
C LEU A 466 42.73 46.78 -17.99
N ASP A 467 42.37 47.71 -17.11
CA ASP A 467 41.58 47.41 -15.90
C ASP A 467 40.16 46.96 -16.24
N ILE A 468 39.51 47.67 -17.17
CA ILE A 468 38.16 47.33 -17.63
C ILE A 468 38.20 46.01 -18.42
N ALA A 469 39.25 45.79 -19.21
CA ALA A 469 39.46 44.52 -19.89
C ALA A 469 39.57 43.35 -18.89
N PHE A 470 40.30 43.53 -17.79
CA PHE A 470 40.40 42.51 -16.74
C PHE A 470 39.06 42.22 -16.09
N GLU A 471 38.26 43.25 -15.76
CA GLU A 471 36.92 43.05 -15.21
C GLU A 471 35.98 42.27 -16.13
N LYS A 472 36.11 42.44 -17.45
CA LYS A 472 35.30 41.68 -18.43
C LYS A 472 35.79 40.24 -18.54
N PHE A 473 37.10 40.01 -18.63
CA PHE A 473 37.64 38.64 -18.68
C PHE A 473 37.43 37.86 -17.39
N ARG A 474 37.38 38.52 -16.22
CA ARG A 474 37.08 37.89 -14.93
C ARG A 474 35.67 37.31 -14.84
N LYS A 475 34.76 37.74 -15.73
CA LYS A 475 33.40 37.19 -15.85
C LYS A 475 33.32 35.98 -16.79
N CYS A 476 34.43 35.62 -17.43
CA CYS A 476 34.52 34.45 -18.29
C CYS A 476 35.10 33.25 -17.50
N PRO A 477 34.77 31.99 -17.87
CA PRO A 477 35.31 30.82 -17.20
C PRO A 477 36.82 30.70 -17.39
N VAL A 478 37.61 30.88 -16.33
CA VAL A 478 39.08 30.88 -16.37
C VAL A 478 39.67 29.49 -16.64
N ALA A 479 38.89 28.43 -16.44
CA ALA A 479 39.30 27.06 -16.77
C ALA A 479 39.39 26.82 -18.31
N ASP A 480 38.74 27.67 -19.12
CA ASP A 480 38.73 27.56 -20.58
C ASP A 480 40.10 27.99 -21.16
N PRO A 481 40.83 27.13 -21.89
CA PRO A 481 42.17 27.42 -22.39
C PRO A 481 42.32 28.75 -23.18
N PRO A 482 41.39 29.14 -24.07
CA PRO A 482 41.43 30.43 -24.76
C PRO A 482 41.30 31.63 -23.80
N VAL A 483 40.55 31.51 -22.70
CA VAL A 483 40.43 32.58 -21.70
C VAL A 483 41.72 32.74 -20.91
N LYS A 484 42.40 31.63 -20.58
CA LYS A 484 43.74 31.67 -19.97
C LYS A 484 44.74 32.39 -20.86
N GLU A 485 44.68 32.17 -22.17
CA GLU A 485 45.54 32.90 -23.12
C GLU A 485 45.24 34.41 -23.18
N LEU A 486 43.96 34.79 -23.17
CA LEU A 486 43.56 36.20 -23.14
C LEU A 486 44.03 36.91 -21.86
N LEU A 487 43.83 36.28 -20.70
CA LEU A 487 44.28 36.79 -19.41
C LEU A 487 45.81 36.87 -19.33
N TYR A 488 46.52 35.88 -19.86
CA TYR A 488 47.98 35.87 -19.89
C TYR A 488 48.54 37.02 -20.74
N ASN A 489 47.95 37.26 -21.92
CA ASN A 489 48.32 38.40 -22.77
C ASN A 489 48.01 39.74 -22.09
N LEU A 490 46.89 39.82 -21.36
CA LEU A 490 46.55 41.00 -20.58
C LEU A 490 47.55 41.25 -19.44
N ALA A 491 48.01 40.20 -18.76
CA ALA A 491 49.05 40.32 -17.73
C ALA A 491 50.38 40.82 -18.29
N LEU A 492 50.78 40.35 -19.49
CA LEU A 492 51.94 40.88 -20.21
C LEU A 492 51.78 42.37 -20.57
N ASP A 493 50.57 42.81 -20.91
CA ASP A 493 50.29 44.24 -21.14
C ASP A 493 50.47 45.09 -19.87
N PHE A 494 50.06 44.56 -18.71
CA PHE A 494 50.31 45.21 -17.42
C PHE A 494 51.81 45.25 -17.07
N GLU A 495 52.57 44.18 -17.34
CA GLU A 495 54.03 44.16 -17.17
C GLU A 495 54.72 45.22 -18.03
N ARG A 496 54.36 45.32 -19.32
CA ARG A 496 54.92 46.32 -20.25
C ARG A 496 54.73 47.76 -19.76
N LYS A 497 53.62 48.02 -19.08
CA LYS A 497 53.31 49.34 -18.48
C LYS A 497 53.85 49.53 -17.06
N ARG A 498 54.68 48.60 -16.56
CA ARG A 498 55.27 48.59 -15.20
C ARG A 498 54.22 48.56 -14.06
N MET A 499 53.04 48.03 -14.34
CA MET A 499 51.96 47.86 -13.34
C MET A 499 52.03 46.46 -12.73
N PHE A 500 53.12 46.17 -12.01
CA PHE A 500 53.47 44.81 -11.58
C PHE A 500 52.49 44.19 -10.58
N ASN A 501 51.90 44.99 -9.69
CA ASN A 501 50.88 44.54 -8.73
C ASN A 501 49.61 44.06 -9.46
N LYS A 502 49.17 44.78 -10.49
CA LYS A 502 48.03 44.39 -11.32
C LYS A 502 48.35 43.18 -12.20
N ALA A 503 49.56 43.09 -12.75
CA ALA A 503 50.02 41.91 -13.49
C ALA A 503 49.99 40.65 -12.60
N ALA A 504 50.48 40.75 -11.35
CA ALA A 504 50.43 39.66 -10.38
C ALA A 504 48.98 39.23 -10.07
N ALA A 505 48.06 40.17 -9.88
CA ALA A 505 46.64 39.86 -9.65
C ALA A 505 45.97 39.12 -10.82
N VAL A 506 46.33 39.46 -12.08
CA VAL A 506 45.84 38.73 -13.26
C VAL A 506 46.45 37.32 -13.31
N TYR A 507 47.73 37.17 -12.97
CA TYR A 507 48.42 35.89 -12.92
C TYR A 507 47.89 34.96 -11.82
N ASP A 508 47.65 35.49 -10.61
CA ASP A 508 47.02 34.75 -9.51
C ASP A 508 45.61 34.28 -9.90
N HIS A 509 44.87 35.10 -10.64
CA HIS A 509 43.57 34.72 -11.17
C HIS A 509 43.66 33.55 -12.16
N ILE A 510 44.69 33.50 -13.01
CA ILE A 510 44.93 32.35 -13.90
C ILE A 510 45.24 31.08 -13.10
N LEU A 511 46.09 31.18 -12.06
CA LEU A 511 46.47 30.05 -11.21
C LEU A 511 45.31 29.49 -10.38
N SER A 512 44.31 30.31 -10.04
CA SER A 512 43.08 29.83 -9.38
C SER A 512 42.34 28.74 -10.18
N ALA A 513 42.57 28.65 -11.49
CA ALA A 513 42.02 27.64 -12.38
C ALA A 513 43.04 26.57 -12.82
N GLY A 514 44.16 26.44 -12.11
CA GLY A 514 45.24 25.49 -12.36
C GLY A 514 46.39 26.06 -13.18
N ASP A 515 47.54 25.38 -13.11
CA ASP A 515 48.81 25.83 -13.68
C ASP A 515 48.72 26.17 -15.18
N PHE A 516 49.44 27.23 -15.56
CA PHE A 516 49.46 27.73 -16.94
C PHE A 516 50.80 28.38 -17.27
N LYS A 517 51.50 27.88 -18.30
CA LYS A 517 52.77 28.42 -18.80
C LYS A 517 53.80 28.69 -17.68
N ASP A 518 54.46 29.85 -17.71
CA ASP A 518 55.51 30.31 -16.79
C ASP A 518 54.96 31.26 -15.69
N VAL A 519 53.66 31.18 -15.40
CA VAL A 519 52.96 32.14 -14.52
C VAL A 519 53.53 32.17 -13.09
N HIS A 520 53.86 31.01 -12.50
CA HIS A 520 54.50 30.93 -11.17
C HIS A 520 55.83 31.69 -11.10
N GLU A 521 56.69 31.52 -12.12
CA GLU A 521 57.99 32.18 -12.17
C GLU A 521 57.85 33.69 -12.37
N ARG A 522 56.83 34.12 -13.14
CA ARG A 522 56.54 35.53 -13.39
C ARG A 522 56.03 36.26 -12.16
N ILE A 523 55.13 35.67 -11.38
CA ILE A 523 54.64 36.26 -10.12
C ILE A 523 55.81 36.56 -9.18
N GLU A 524 56.74 35.63 -9.01
CA GLU A 524 57.92 35.82 -8.17
C GLU A 524 58.83 36.94 -8.69
N LYS A 525 59.05 37.02 -10.01
CA LYS A 525 59.78 38.14 -10.63
C LYS A 525 59.09 39.48 -10.39
N MET A 526 57.76 39.54 -10.45
CA MET A 526 56.99 40.76 -10.21
C MET A 526 57.08 41.23 -8.76
N LYS A 527 57.01 40.32 -7.79
CA LYS A 527 57.18 40.62 -6.35
C LYS A 527 58.59 41.16 -6.03
N VAL A 528 59.63 40.61 -6.67
CA VAL A 528 61.01 41.09 -6.53
C VAL A 528 61.19 42.47 -7.19
N ALA A 529 60.60 42.68 -8.37
CA ALA A 529 60.62 43.98 -9.06
C ALA A 529 59.90 45.07 -8.25
N GLU A 530 58.76 44.75 -7.62
CA GLU A 530 58.01 45.66 -6.74
C GLU A 530 58.83 46.07 -5.50
N LYS A 531 59.47 45.11 -4.82
CA LYS A 531 60.36 45.39 -3.67
C LYS A 531 61.56 46.25 -4.06
N THR A 532 62.11 46.06 -5.26
CA THR A 532 63.27 46.82 -5.74
C THR A 532 62.92 48.27 -6.08
N LEU A 533 61.70 48.53 -6.57
CA LEU A 533 61.20 49.88 -6.85
C LEU A 533 60.83 50.68 -5.59
N MET A 534 60.51 50.01 -4.47
CA MET A 534 60.24 50.68 -3.19
C MET A 534 61.49 51.12 -2.41
N PHE A 535 62.67 50.55 -2.69
CA PHE A 535 63.92 50.77 -1.92
C PHE A 535 64.95 51.68 -2.61
N GLY A 536 64.49 52.78 -3.24
CA GLY A 536 65.36 53.80 -3.82
C GLY A 536 65.49 55.09 -2.97
N GLY A 537 66.51 55.17 -2.11
CA GLY A 537 67.12 56.45 -1.69
C GLY A 537 67.03 56.90 -0.20
N ARG A 538 68.21 56.90 0.47
CA ARG A 538 68.64 57.64 1.69
C ARG A 538 67.96 57.39 3.07
N GLY A 539 68.81 57.05 4.06
CA GLY A 539 68.74 57.66 5.41
C GLY A 539 68.58 56.73 6.63
N SER A 540 69.64 56.68 7.46
CA SER A 540 69.77 56.21 8.86
C SER A 540 68.53 56.22 9.75
N GLY A 541 68.37 55.19 10.61
CA GLY A 541 67.61 55.29 11.86
C GLY A 541 67.20 53.95 12.46
N ARG A 542 67.28 53.83 13.78
CA ARG A 542 67.18 52.60 14.58
C ARG A 542 65.80 52.51 15.28
N MET A 543 65.35 51.27 15.52
CA MET A 543 64.50 50.78 16.62
C MET A 543 62.97 50.70 16.46
N ASP A 544 62.47 49.49 16.75
CA ASP A 544 61.18 48.99 17.23
C ASP A 544 59.87 49.74 16.93
N SER A 545 58.87 48.98 16.43
CA SER A 545 57.52 48.84 17.03
C SER A 545 56.47 48.34 16.02
N THR A 546 55.92 47.16 16.30
CA THR A 546 54.45 46.92 16.36
C THR A 546 53.69 46.50 15.09
N VAL A 547 53.06 45.32 15.25
CA VAL A 547 51.98 44.63 14.51
C VAL A 547 52.25 44.10 13.11
N LEU A 548 52.56 42.80 13.04
CA LEU A 548 52.15 41.97 11.91
C LEU A 548 50.76 41.41 12.23
N ILE A 549 49.74 41.99 11.59
CA ILE A 549 48.45 41.33 11.37
C ILE A 549 48.70 40.34 10.24
N ASP A 550 48.63 39.06 10.58
CA ASP A 550 48.64 37.96 9.63
C ASP A 550 47.45 38.14 8.67
N ALA A 551 47.74 38.23 7.37
CA ALA A 551 46.72 38.29 6.34
C ALA A 551 46.08 36.91 6.22
N ALA A 552 45.01 36.71 7.00
CA ALA A 552 44.25 35.48 7.04
C ALA A 552 43.72 35.10 5.65
N GLU A 553 44.17 33.96 5.13
CA GLU A 553 43.30 33.09 4.34
C GLU A 553 41.99 32.94 5.12
N THR A 554 40.90 33.55 4.63
CA THR A 554 39.58 33.36 5.23
C THR A 554 39.18 31.91 5.00
N LYS A 555 39.49 31.06 5.99
CA LYS A 555 39.02 29.69 6.03
C LYS A 555 37.48 29.70 6.01
N PRO A 556 36.83 28.82 5.24
CA PRO A 556 35.38 28.78 5.18
C PRO A 556 34.79 28.58 6.58
N THR A 557 33.77 29.35 6.94
CA THR A 557 33.10 29.27 8.25
C THR A 557 31.65 28.79 8.09
N LEU A 558 31.14 28.08 9.10
CA LEU A 558 29.71 27.82 9.26
C LEU A 558 29.27 28.35 10.63
N GLY A 559 28.44 29.39 10.64
CA GLY A 559 28.15 30.14 11.85
C GLY A 559 29.43 30.73 12.45
N ARG A 560 29.73 30.38 13.71
CA ARG A 560 30.98 30.82 14.36
C ARG A 560 32.18 29.89 14.15
N TYR A 561 31.99 28.73 13.54
CA TYR A 561 33.01 27.68 13.48
C TYR A 561 33.84 27.77 12.21
N GLU A 562 35.16 27.67 12.35
CA GLU A 562 36.08 27.56 11.22
C GLU A 562 36.10 26.13 10.70
N ILE A 563 35.87 25.91 9.42
CA ILE A 563 35.91 24.58 8.80
C ILE A 563 37.35 24.22 8.47
N LEU A 564 37.82 23.10 9.02
CA LEU A 564 39.18 22.60 8.83
C LEU A 564 39.25 21.54 7.73
N LYS A 565 38.31 20.57 7.73
CA LYS A 565 38.29 19.44 6.78
C LYS A 565 36.91 18.75 6.73
N GLU A 566 36.55 18.12 5.62
CA GLU A 566 35.39 17.20 5.53
C GLU A 566 35.74 15.84 6.17
N LEU A 567 34.96 15.40 7.16
CA LEU A 567 35.11 14.10 7.84
C LEU A 567 34.36 12.98 7.11
N GLY A 568 33.22 13.30 6.48
CA GLY A 568 32.44 12.34 5.71
C GLY A 568 31.15 12.92 5.12
N ARG A 569 30.58 12.21 4.14
CA ARG A 569 29.34 12.60 3.45
C ARG A 569 28.34 11.45 3.49
N GLY A 570 27.15 11.72 4.02
CA GLY A 570 26.06 10.74 4.15
C GLY A 570 24.82 11.11 3.35
N ALA A 571 23.77 10.30 3.45
CA ALA A 571 22.50 10.47 2.75
C ALA A 571 21.70 11.73 3.16
N MET A 572 22.08 12.39 4.25
CA MET A 572 21.37 13.55 4.83
C MET A 572 22.25 14.80 4.95
N GLY A 573 23.49 14.76 4.43
CA GLY A 573 24.39 15.91 4.40
C GLY A 573 25.86 15.58 4.69
N THR A 574 26.65 16.61 4.96
CA THR A 574 28.12 16.52 5.11
C THR A 574 28.53 16.83 6.54
N VAL A 575 29.46 16.03 7.09
CA VAL A 575 30.07 16.22 8.41
C VAL A 575 31.47 16.80 8.23
N TYR A 576 31.74 17.91 8.89
CA TYR A 576 33.01 18.63 8.85
C TYR A 576 33.71 18.61 10.21
N LEU A 577 35.04 18.55 10.21
CA LEU A 577 35.87 18.95 11.33
C LEU A 577 35.90 20.47 11.36
N GLY A 578 35.44 21.05 12.46
CA GLY A 578 35.49 22.48 12.69
C GLY A 578 36.21 22.86 13.97
N ARG A 579 36.50 24.14 14.11
CA ARG A 579 37.12 24.71 15.31
C ARG A 579 36.29 25.88 15.82
N ASP A 580 35.95 25.86 17.10
CA ASP A 580 35.36 27.02 17.78
C ASP A 580 36.48 28.03 18.08
N PRO A 581 36.51 29.21 17.43
CA PRO A 581 37.61 30.16 17.58
C PRO A 581 37.61 30.85 18.96
N LYS A 582 36.49 30.83 19.70
CA LYS A 582 36.41 31.52 21.01
C LYS A 582 37.11 30.75 22.13
N ILE A 583 37.06 29.42 22.06
CA ILE A 583 37.61 28.53 23.09
C ILE A 583 38.66 27.56 22.53
N ASN A 584 38.99 27.69 21.24
CA ASN A 584 39.96 26.89 20.50
C ASN A 584 39.70 25.37 20.64
N ARG A 585 38.44 24.96 20.49
CA ARG A 585 38.00 23.56 20.62
C ARG A 585 37.63 22.98 19.26
N GLU A 586 38.09 21.77 18.98
CA GLU A 586 37.66 21.01 17.79
C GLU A 586 36.28 20.39 18.00
N VAL A 587 35.45 20.44 16.95
CA VAL A 587 34.06 19.97 16.96
C VAL A 587 33.75 19.25 15.65
N ALA A 588 32.78 18.34 15.68
CA ALA A 588 32.17 17.80 14.47
C ALA A 588 30.94 18.65 14.10
N ILE A 589 30.80 19.02 12.83
CA ILE A 589 29.72 19.88 12.34
C ILE A 589 28.96 19.16 11.24
N LYS A 590 27.74 18.72 11.55
CA LYS A 590 26.84 18.07 10.58
C LYS A 590 25.96 19.13 9.92
N THR A 591 25.88 19.10 8.59
CA THR A 591 25.12 20.08 7.79
C THR A 591 23.93 19.45 7.08
N LEU A 592 22.86 20.23 6.87
CA LEU A 592 21.69 19.88 6.07
C LEU A 592 21.43 21.02 5.07
N ARG A 593 21.53 20.74 3.76
CA ARG A 593 21.29 21.72 2.68
C ARG A 593 19.80 21.83 2.36
N TYR A 594 19.27 23.06 2.27
CA TYR A 594 17.84 23.29 1.99
C TYR A 594 17.45 23.06 0.53
N GLU A 595 18.39 23.11 -0.40
CA GLU A 595 18.16 22.94 -1.85
C GLU A 595 17.58 21.56 -2.20
N GLU A 596 17.77 20.55 -1.35
CA GLU A 596 17.29 19.19 -1.54
C GLU A 596 15.86 18.96 -0.99
N ILE A 597 15.25 20.01 -0.42
CA ILE A 597 13.94 19.98 0.24
C ILE A 597 12.94 20.83 -0.56
N GLU A 598 11.74 20.31 -0.79
CA GLU A 598 10.70 21.05 -1.52
C GLU A 598 10.31 22.34 -0.78
N PRO A 599 10.13 23.48 -1.50
CA PRO A 599 9.87 24.78 -0.88
C PRO A 599 8.66 24.81 0.07
N ASP A 600 7.62 24.04 -0.24
CA ASP A 600 6.37 23.99 0.54
C ASP A 600 6.53 23.23 1.87
N LEU A 601 7.56 22.40 2.00
CA LEU A 601 7.87 21.59 3.18
C LEU A 601 9.01 22.17 4.02
N LEU A 602 9.75 23.12 3.46
CA LEU A 602 10.98 23.66 4.05
C LEU A 602 10.75 24.30 5.43
N ALA A 603 9.64 25.04 5.61
CA ALA A 603 9.33 25.69 6.88
C ALA A 603 9.05 24.68 8.02
N ASP A 604 8.30 23.62 7.72
CA ASP A 604 7.99 22.56 8.69
C ASP A 604 9.22 21.70 8.99
N VAL A 605 10.07 21.47 7.97
CA VAL A 605 11.35 20.78 8.11
C VAL A 605 12.30 21.57 9.00
N LYS A 606 12.46 22.89 8.78
CA LYS A 606 13.30 23.72 9.67
C LYS A 606 12.79 23.70 11.11
N LYS A 607 11.47 23.89 11.31
CA LYS A 607 10.88 23.93 12.66
C LYS A 607 11.10 22.63 13.43
N ARG A 608 10.92 21.48 12.79
CA ARG A 608 11.14 20.17 13.43
C ARG A 608 12.62 19.88 13.65
N PHE A 609 13.51 20.27 12.71
CA PHE A 609 14.95 20.08 12.84
C PHE A 609 15.50 20.79 14.09
N PHE A 610 15.16 22.07 14.27
CA PHE A 610 15.61 22.82 15.45
C PHE A 610 14.95 22.34 16.74
N HIS A 611 13.69 21.90 16.69
CA HIS A 611 13.02 21.34 17.87
C HIS A 611 13.65 20.03 18.33
N GLU A 612 14.03 19.15 17.41
CA GLU A 612 14.72 17.90 17.73
C GLU A 612 16.16 18.16 18.20
N ALA A 613 16.88 19.10 17.56
CA ALA A 613 18.20 19.52 18.02
C ALA A 613 18.18 20.13 19.44
N GLU A 614 17.16 20.93 19.76
CA GLU A 614 16.97 21.50 21.10
C GLU A 614 16.69 20.41 22.14
N ALA A 615 15.81 19.47 21.83
CA ALA A 615 15.47 18.36 22.73
C ALA A 615 16.70 17.46 22.99
N ALA A 616 17.44 17.13 21.95
CA ALA A 616 18.61 16.28 22.03
C ALA A 616 19.80 17.02 22.72
N GLY A 617 19.94 18.34 22.53
CA GLY A 617 20.96 19.16 23.18
C GLY A 617 20.85 19.27 24.71
N ARG A 618 19.72 18.88 25.29
CA ARG A 618 19.54 18.80 26.76
C ARG A 618 20.07 17.49 27.36
N LEU A 619 20.43 16.52 26.53
CA LEU A 619 20.94 15.23 26.98
C LEU A 619 22.41 15.37 27.40
N SER A 620 22.72 14.88 28.60
CA SER A 620 24.09 14.83 29.13
C SER A 620 24.31 13.44 29.73
N HIS A 621 24.93 12.57 28.95
CA HIS A 621 25.18 11.19 29.34
C HIS A 621 26.53 10.73 28.74
N PRO A 622 27.36 9.97 29.48
CA PRO A 622 28.66 9.51 28.98
C PRO A 622 28.56 8.74 27.67
N ASN A 623 27.48 7.98 27.45
CA ASN A 623 27.25 7.21 26.23
C ASN A 623 26.38 7.91 25.15
N ILE A 624 26.09 9.20 25.28
CA ILE A 624 25.38 10.00 24.26
C ILE A 624 26.32 11.08 23.73
N VAL A 625 26.28 11.33 22.42
CA VAL A 625 27.04 12.43 21.81
C VAL A 625 26.56 13.79 22.32
N THR A 626 27.48 14.61 22.81
CA THR A 626 27.17 15.95 23.33
C THR A 626 27.00 16.93 22.16
N MET A 627 25.85 17.58 22.08
CA MET A 627 25.62 18.71 21.16
C MET A 627 26.03 20.02 21.85
N TYR A 628 26.81 20.82 21.15
CA TYR A 628 27.29 22.12 21.64
C TYR A 628 26.50 23.29 21.10
N ASP A 629 26.05 23.21 19.86
CA ASP A 629 25.36 24.31 19.19
C ASP A 629 24.53 23.79 18.00
N ALA A 630 23.46 24.51 17.67
CA ALA A 630 22.66 24.28 16.47
C ALA A 630 22.26 25.63 15.88
N GLY A 631 22.43 25.80 14.57
CA GLY A 631 22.16 27.07 13.93
C GLY A 631 21.87 26.95 12.44
N GLU A 632 21.64 28.11 11.85
CA GLU A 632 21.40 28.28 10.41
C GLU A 632 22.42 29.29 9.88
N ASP A 633 22.99 28.99 8.72
CA ASP A 633 23.87 29.89 7.99
C ASP A 633 23.58 29.80 6.48
N TYR A 634 23.19 30.92 5.87
CA TYR A 634 22.65 30.98 4.51
C TYR A 634 21.55 29.93 4.25
N ASP A 635 21.80 28.96 3.35
CA ASP A 635 20.86 27.91 2.93
C ASP A 635 21.17 26.54 3.56
N VAL A 636 21.84 26.54 4.72
CA VAL A 636 22.29 25.33 5.42
C VAL A 636 21.95 25.40 6.91
N ALA A 637 21.32 24.35 7.45
CA ALA A 637 21.26 24.12 8.89
C ALA A 637 22.51 23.36 9.34
N TYR A 638 23.07 23.69 10.50
CA TYR A 638 24.21 22.99 11.07
C TYR A 638 23.99 22.58 12.53
N LEU A 639 24.62 21.47 12.92
CA LEU A 639 24.69 20.97 14.29
C LEU A 639 26.16 20.74 14.65
N ALA A 640 26.65 21.48 15.64
CA ALA A 640 27.99 21.30 16.19
C ALA A 640 27.93 20.37 17.41
N MET A 641 28.72 19.31 17.38
CA MET A 641 28.76 18.27 18.41
C MET A 641 30.21 17.93 18.79
N GLU A 642 30.37 17.16 19.85
CA GLU A 642 31.69 16.65 20.24
C GLU A 642 32.33 15.84 19.10
N LEU A 643 33.62 16.06 18.89
CA LEU A 643 34.40 15.28 17.93
C LEU A 643 34.72 13.93 18.54
N LEU A 644 34.21 12.86 17.93
CA LEU A 644 34.47 11.49 18.34
C LEU A 644 35.60 10.89 17.51
N THR A 645 36.56 10.23 18.18
CA THR A 645 37.66 9.50 17.55
C THR A 645 37.46 8.00 17.77
N GLY A 646 37.14 7.29 16.68
CA GLY A 646 36.85 5.86 16.68
C GLY A 646 36.08 5.44 15.44
N HIS A 647 35.49 4.25 15.48
CA HIS A 647 34.77 3.62 14.36
C HIS A 647 33.32 3.32 14.75
N ASP A 648 32.40 3.42 13.77
CA ASP A 648 31.02 2.98 13.97
C ASP A 648 30.90 1.45 13.95
N LEU A 649 29.80 0.90 14.44
CA LEU A 649 29.68 -0.54 14.60
C LEU A 649 29.43 -1.32 13.29
N THR A 650 29.27 -0.67 12.13
CA THR A 650 28.96 -1.37 10.86
C THR A 650 30.06 -2.35 10.43
N GLU A 651 31.32 -2.05 10.79
CA GLU A 651 32.43 -2.94 10.46
C GLU A 651 32.37 -4.28 11.19
N TYR A 652 31.72 -4.31 12.37
CA TYR A 652 31.53 -5.50 13.21
C TYR A 652 30.24 -6.27 12.91
N CYS A 653 29.45 -5.83 11.92
CA CYS A 653 28.27 -6.55 11.43
C CYS A 653 28.60 -7.56 10.32
N LYS A 654 29.88 -7.71 9.96
CA LYS A 654 30.35 -8.68 8.97
C LYS A 654 30.88 -9.92 9.67
N LYS A 655 30.59 -11.11 9.13
CA LYS A 655 31.01 -12.39 9.73
C LYS A 655 32.52 -12.48 9.98
N GLU A 656 33.32 -11.82 9.15
CA GLU A 656 34.78 -11.81 9.23
C GLU A 656 35.32 -10.95 10.37
N ASN A 657 34.50 -10.04 10.91
CA ASN A 657 34.89 -9.00 11.86
C ASN A 657 34.02 -9.00 13.14
N LEU A 658 33.35 -10.11 13.46
CA LEU A 658 32.47 -10.16 14.64
C LEU A 658 33.25 -9.94 15.94
N LEU A 659 32.64 -9.20 16.87
CA LEU A 659 33.17 -9.00 18.20
C LEU A 659 32.99 -10.25 19.07
N PRO A 660 33.82 -10.41 20.12
CA PRO A 660 33.55 -11.36 21.20
C PRO A 660 32.16 -11.11 21.80
N VAL A 661 31.44 -12.17 22.15
CA VAL A 661 30.06 -12.06 22.66
C VAL A 661 30.00 -11.16 23.91
N ASP A 662 30.95 -11.29 24.83
CA ASP A 662 31.01 -10.44 26.03
C ASP A 662 31.14 -8.94 25.69
N GLU A 663 31.85 -8.60 24.62
CA GLU A 663 31.99 -7.22 24.16
C GLU A 663 30.69 -6.72 23.54
N VAL A 664 30.00 -7.54 22.73
CA VAL A 664 28.68 -7.20 22.18
C VAL A 664 27.67 -6.93 23.31
N VAL A 665 27.64 -7.80 24.31
CA VAL A 665 26.75 -7.69 25.47
C VAL A 665 27.04 -6.42 26.28
N ARG A 666 28.33 -6.08 26.47
CA ARG A 666 28.75 -4.82 27.10
C ARG A 666 28.25 -3.60 26.32
N ILE A 667 28.42 -3.60 25.00
CA ILE A 667 27.99 -2.51 24.10
C ILE A 667 26.47 -2.33 24.19
N VAL A 668 25.70 -3.40 24.04
CA VAL A 668 24.22 -3.36 24.07
C VAL A 668 23.72 -2.84 25.41
N SER A 669 24.36 -3.24 26.52
CA SER A 669 24.02 -2.73 27.86
C SER A 669 24.22 -1.20 27.95
N GLN A 670 25.38 -0.69 27.51
CA GLN A 670 25.68 0.75 27.53
C GLN A 670 24.74 1.56 26.63
N VAL A 671 24.34 1.00 25.48
CA VAL A 671 23.37 1.65 24.58
C VAL A 671 21.97 1.63 25.19
N ALA A 672 21.57 0.55 25.85
CA ALA A 672 20.29 0.44 26.54
C ALA A 672 20.17 1.49 27.67
N ASP A 673 21.21 1.68 28.47
CA ASP A 673 21.26 2.71 29.52
C ASP A 673 21.19 4.13 28.94
N ALA A 674 21.88 4.38 27.82
CA ALA A 674 21.81 5.65 27.10
C ALA A 674 20.40 5.95 26.56
N LEU A 675 19.74 4.93 25.98
CA LEU A 675 18.36 5.06 25.48
C LEU A 675 17.38 5.32 26.61
N ASP A 676 17.52 4.63 27.74
CA ASP A 676 16.66 4.85 28.91
C ASP A 676 16.77 6.30 29.43
N TYR A 677 17.99 6.83 29.54
CA TYR A 677 18.23 8.22 29.91
C TYR A 677 17.54 9.21 28.96
N ALA A 678 17.63 8.96 27.65
CA ALA A 678 16.96 9.78 26.64
C ALA A 678 15.44 9.69 26.73
N HIS A 679 14.89 8.47 26.89
CA HIS A 679 13.45 8.23 27.01
C HIS A 679 12.85 8.94 28.24
N LYS A 680 13.55 8.91 29.39
CA LYS A 680 13.17 9.64 30.61
C LYS A 680 13.17 11.16 30.41
N SER A 681 14.00 11.65 29.49
CA SER A 681 14.06 13.06 29.08
C SER A 681 13.06 13.41 27.97
N GLY A 682 12.19 12.47 27.57
CA GLY A 682 11.17 12.66 26.54
C GLY A 682 11.70 12.59 25.10
N VAL A 683 12.94 12.13 24.91
CA VAL A 683 13.58 12.02 23.59
C VAL A 683 13.60 10.57 23.14
N VAL A 684 13.07 10.29 21.95
CA VAL A 684 13.10 8.96 21.31
C VAL A 684 14.03 9.03 20.11
N HIS A 685 14.95 8.07 19.96
CA HIS A 685 16.01 8.11 18.95
C HIS A 685 15.49 7.85 17.53
N ARG A 686 14.65 6.83 17.36
CA ARG A 686 13.95 6.40 16.13
C ARG A 686 14.80 5.91 14.95
N ASP A 687 16.12 6.03 15.02
CA ASP A 687 17.06 5.55 13.99
C ASP A 687 18.25 4.78 14.59
N ILE A 688 17.99 3.86 15.51
CA ILE A 688 19.07 3.01 16.08
C ILE A 688 19.53 1.99 15.04
N LYS A 689 20.82 2.01 14.73
CA LYS A 689 21.51 1.12 13.78
C LYS A 689 23.02 1.16 14.06
N PRO A 690 23.82 0.20 13.52
CA PRO A 690 25.25 0.14 13.81
C PRO A 690 26.02 1.41 13.41
N ALA A 691 25.61 2.08 12.33
CA ALA A 691 26.23 3.33 11.86
C ALA A 691 26.05 4.53 12.81
N ASN A 692 25.11 4.45 13.76
CA ASN A 692 24.81 5.51 14.73
C ASN A 692 25.32 5.16 16.15
N ILE A 693 26.13 4.12 16.27
CA ILE A 693 26.77 3.72 17.52
C ILE A 693 28.27 3.69 17.26
N MET A 694 29.00 4.57 17.93
CA MET A 694 30.45 4.69 17.78
C MET A 694 31.17 3.99 18.93
N ARG A 695 32.19 3.21 18.59
CA ARG A 695 33.18 2.68 19.50
C ARG A 695 34.43 3.53 19.41
N LEU A 696 34.72 4.24 20.50
CA LEU A 696 35.87 5.12 20.60
C LEU A 696 37.17 4.33 20.78
N ASP A 697 38.31 4.94 20.46
CA ASP A 697 39.63 4.30 20.56
C ASP A 697 39.96 3.84 22.00
N ASN A 698 39.36 4.48 23.01
CA ASN A 698 39.49 4.12 24.42
C ASN A 698 38.54 2.97 24.86
N GLY A 699 37.68 2.47 23.96
CA GLY A 699 36.70 1.41 24.22
C GLY A 699 35.33 1.88 24.71
N ASP A 700 35.12 3.19 24.88
CA ASP A 700 33.83 3.77 25.24
C ASP A 700 32.85 3.74 24.06
N ILE A 701 31.55 3.69 24.38
CA ILE A 701 30.48 3.68 23.39
C ILE A 701 29.72 5.00 23.41
N LYS A 702 29.45 5.55 22.23
CA LYS A 702 28.67 6.78 22.05
C LYS A 702 27.55 6.56 21.04
N VAL A 703 26.31 6.84 21.44
CA VAL A 703 25.15 6.90 20.55
C VAL A 703 25.12 8.29 19.90
N THR A 704 25.05 8.31 18.57
CA THR A 704 25.04 9.53 17.75
C THR A 704 23.71 9.67 16.99
N ASP A 705 23.45 10.83 16.39
CA ASP A 705 22.34 11.02 15.44
C ASP A 705 20.92 10.83 16.01
N PHE A 706 20.66 11.33 17.22
CA PHE A 706 19.32 11.38 17.81
C PHE A 706 18.31 12.13 16.92
N GLY A 707 17.38 11.41 16.29
CA GLY A 707 16.10 11.90 15.77
C GLY A 707 16.10 12.83 14.54
N ILE A 708 17.12 13.68 14.39
CA ILE A 708 17.19 14.81 13.44
C ILE A 708 16.97 14.38 11.97
N ALA A 709 17.21 13.10 11.68
CA ALA A 709 17.04 12.46 10.38
C ALA A 709 15.60 12.45 9.86
N ARG A 710 14.56 12.33 10.70
CA ARG A 710 13.19 12.02 10.21
C ARG A 710 12.39 13.22 9.76
N VAL A 711 12.91 14.41 10.02
CA VAL A 711 12.26 15.66 9.66
C VAL A 711 12.09 15.78 8.15
N VAL A 712 13.09 15.31 7.38
CA VAL A 712 13.14 15.35 5.91
C VAL A 712 12.42 14.16 5.26
N THR A 713 12.29 13.02 5.96
CA THR A 713 11.79 11.76 5.38
C THR A 713 10.26 11.61 5.48
N SER A 714 9.61 12.30 6.41
CA SER A 714 8.15 12.21 6.60
C SER A 714 7.33 12.77 5.43
N SER A 715 7.93 13.60 4.58
CA SER A 715 7.32 14.15 3.36
C SER A 715 7.55 13.28 2.11
N ARG A 716 8.63 12.50 2.07
CA ARG A 716 9.00 11.64 0.93
C ARG A 716 8.33 10.26 0.93
N THR A 717 7.65 9.87 2.01
CA THR A 717 6.87 8.62 2.05
C THR A 717 5.65 8.62 1.10
N GLN A 718 5.19 9.79 0.63
CA GLN A 718 4.12 9.89 -0.37
C GLN A 718 4.52 9.42 -1.78
N THR A 719 5.82 9.28 -2.08
CA THR A 719 6.32 8.83 -3.40
C THR A 719 6.84 7.38 -3.40
N GLY A 720 6.66 6.63 -2.31
CA GLY A 720 7.05 5.22 -2.23
C GLY A 720 8.57 4.94 -2.17
N VAL A 721 9.40 5.98 -2.10
CA VAL A 721 10.85 5.83 -1.91
C VAL A 721 11.18 5.99 -0.42
N VAL A 722 11.32 4.86 0.27
CA VAL A 722 11.82 4.80 1.65
C VAL A 722 13.30 5.19 1.62
N LEU A 723 13.62 6.41 2.05
CA LEU A 723 15.00 6.84 2.20
C LEU A 723 15.53 6.35 3.57
N GLY A 724 16.18 5.20 3.55
CA GLY A 724 16.79 4.55 4.72
C GLY A 724 16.92 3.04 4.52
N THR A 725 17.70 2.37 5.36
CA THR A 725 17.74 0.89 5.39
C THR A 725 16.61 0.42 6.31
N PRO A 726 15.45 -0.03 5.78
CA PRO A 726 14.28 -0.37 6.61
C PRO A 726 14.52 -1.53 7.57
N SER A 727 15.66 -2.23 7.46
CA SER A 727 16.01 -3.41 8.26
C SER A 727 15.98 -3.22 9.77
N TYR A 728 16.15 -1.99 10.28
CA TYR A 728 16.17 -1.69 11.73
C TYR A 728 14.88 -1.04 12.24
N MET A 729 13.90 -0.79 11.35
CA MET A 729 12.64 -0.16 11.76
C MET A 729 11.80 -1.12 12.59
N SER A 730 11.10 -0.60 13.58
CA SER A 730 10.08 -1.35 14.33
C SER A 730 8.78 -1.55 13.53
N PRO A 731 7.95 -2.56 13.85
CA PRO A 731 6.64 -2.76 13.24
C PRO A 731 5.73 -1.52 13.28
N GLU A 732 5.75 -0.78 14.39
CA GLU A 732 5.00 0.46 14.56
C GLU A 732 5.53 1.60 13.67
N GLN A 733 6.85 1.66 13.42
CA GLN A 733 7.41 2.61 12.45
C GLN A 733 7.02 2.28 11.01
N ILE A 734 6.95 0.99 10.65
CA ILE A 734 6.55 0.54 9.31
C ILE A 734 5.06 0.81 9.06
N THR A 735 4.21 0.56 10.06
CA THR A 735 2.76 0.76 9.96
C THR A 735 2.32 2.21 10.13
N GLY A 736 3.22 3.11 10.54
CA GLY A 736 2.91 4.51 10.82
C GLY A 736 2.14 4.72 12.13
N SER A 737 2.18 3.74 13.03
CA SER A 737 1.56 3.79 14.36
C SER A 737 2.33 4.73 15.30
N LYS A 738 1.80 4.98 16.50
CA LYS A 738 2.47 5.84 17.49
C LYS A 738 3.81 5.21 17.91
N VAL A 739 4.90 5.97 17.74
CA VAL A 739 6.28 5.57 18.06
C VAL A 739 6.67 6.13 19.43
N ASP A 740 7.12 5.27 20.34
CA ASP A 740 7.66 5.62 21.66
C ASP A 740 9.01 4.92 21.90
N GLY A 741 9.55 4.98 23.11
CA GLY A 741 10.86 4.40 23.45
C GLY A 741 10.98 2.91 23.16
N ARG A 742 9.87 2.16 23.13
CA ARG A 742 9.85 0.72 22.83
C ARG A 742 10.20 0.42 21.37
N SER A 743 10.12 1.42 20.49
CA SER A 743 10.62 1.31 19.12
C SER A 743 12.15 1.26 19.07
N ASP A 744 12.84 2.03 19.93
CA ASP A 744 14.30 2.00 20.01
C ASP A 744 14.80 0.66 20.58
N ILE A 745 14.03 0.06 21.52
CA ILE A 745 14.29 -1.28 22.06
C ILE A 745 14.26 -2.33 20.95
N PHE A 746 13.27 -2.29 20.06
CA PHE A 746 13.21 -3.20 18.92
C PHE A 746 14.40 -3.01 17.99
N SER A 747 14.72 -1.76 17.63
CA SER A 747 15.86 -1.45 16.77
C SER A 747 17.19 -1.91 17.40
N LEU A 748 17.36 -1.74 18.71
CA LEU A 748 18.52 -2.27 19.44
C LEU A 748 18.55 -3.80 19.42
N GLY A 749 17.40 -4.47 19.46
CA GLY A 749 17.30 -5.93 19.33
C GLY A 749 17.79 -6.42 17.97
N VAL A 750 17.50 -5.68 16.89
CA VAL A 750 18.02 -5.96 15.55
C VAL A 750 19.54 -5.80 15.52
N VAL A 751 20.06 -4.72 16.12
CA VAL A 751 21.51 -4.48 16.25
C VAL A 751 22.19 -5.57 17.07
N PHE A 752 21.58 -6.00 18.17
CA PHE A 752 22.12 -7.05 19.04
C PHE A 752 22.25 -8.37 18.29
N PHE A 753 21.19 -8.77 17.58
CA PHE A 753 21.21 -9.98 16.75
C PHE A 753 22.31 -9.91 15.66
N GLU A 754 22.42 -8.76 14.97
CA GLU A 754 23.37 -8.60 13.88
C GLU A 754 24.83 -8.56 14.35
N LEU A 755 25.13 -7.92 15.48
CA LEU A 755 26.48 -7.93 16.07
C LEU A 755 26.91 -9.31 16.57
N LEU A 756 25.96 -10.16 16.97
CA LEU A 756 26.26 -11.53 17.38
C LEU A 756 26.52 -12.45 16.19
N THR A 757 25.78 -12.29 15.09
CA THR A 757 25.69 -13.29 14.00
C THR A 757 26.28 -12.85 12.67
N GLY A 758 26.43 -11.55 12.45
CA GLY A 758 26.80 -10.96 11.16
C GLY A 758 25.66 -10.98 10.13
N GLU A 759 24.44 -11.32 10.55
CA GLU A 759 23.25 -11.34 9.71
C GLU A 759 22.10 -10.56 10.36
N LYS A 760 21.21 -10.02 9.54
CA LYS A 760 20.00 -9.36 10.03
C LYS A 760 18.92 -10.39 10.36
N PRO A 761 18.13 -10.20 11.43
CA PRO A 761 17.07 -11.13 11.82
C PRO A 761 15.93 -11.19 10.80
N PHE A 762 15.73 -10.13 10.02
CA PHE A 762 14.71 -10.04 8.98
C PHE A 762 15.35 -9.63 7.65
N GLN A 763 15.06 -10.40 6.60
CA GLN A 763 15.58 -10.21 5.25
C GLN A 763 14.43 -10.34 4.24
N GLY A 764 14.59 -9.85 3.01
CA GLY A 764 13.59 -10.02 1.95
C GLY A 764 14.06 -9.47 0.61
N ASP A 765 13.65 -10.13 -0.48
CA ASP A 765 14.08 -9.81 -1.85
C ASP A 765 13.52 -8.47 -2.38
N SER A 766 12.53 -7.91 -1.68
CA SER A 766 11.98 -6.58 -1.95
C SER A 766 11.77 -5.81 -0.65
N ILE A 767 11.70 -4.48 -0.74
CA ILE A 767 11.40 -3.60 0.41
C ILE A 767 10.06 -3.99 1.05
N ALA A 768 9.05 -4.34 0.24
CA ALA A 768 7.74 -4.77 0.74
C ALA A 768 7.82 -6.10 1.50
N THR A 769 8.61 -7.06 0.99
CA THR A 769 8.85 -8.35 1.66
C THR A 769 9.59 -8.16 2.98
N LEU A 770 10.60 -7.30 3.00
CA LEU A 770 11.35 -6.98 4.23
C LEU A 770 10.44 -6.31 5.27
N MET A 771 9.60 -5.36 4.87
CA MET A 771 8.62 -4.72 5.75
C MET A 771 7.61 -5.71 6.32
N TYR A 772 7.11 -6.63 5.49
CA TYR A 772 6.23 -7.72 5.93
C TYR A 772 6.92 -8.61 6.96
N ASN A 773 8.17 -8.99 6.70
CA ASN A 773 8.94 -9.87 7.59
C ASN A 773 9.24 -9.22 8.94
N ILE A 774 9.59 -7.93 8.95
CA ILE A 774 9.74 -7.18 10.19
C ILE A 774 8.43 -7.16 10.97
N ALA A 775 7.29 -6.94 10.30
CA ALA A 775 6.00 -6.83 10.95
C ALA A 775 5.43 -8.17 11.47
N ARG A 776 5.72 -9.30 10.83
CA ARG A 776 5.00 -10.57 11.07
C ARG A 776 5.86 -11.80 11.28
N THR A 777 7.07 -11.85 10.74
CA THR A 777 7.89 -13.07 10.77
C THR A 777 8.70 -13.11 12.07
N PRO A 778 8.74 -14.26 12.78
CA PRO A 778 9.64 -14.42 13.93
C PRO A 778 11.10 -14.38 13.47
N HIS A 779 12.01 -13.92 14.32
CA HIS A 779 13.44 -13.96 13.99
C HIS A 779 14.00 -15.37 14.21
N PRO A 780 15.06 -15.76 13.48
CA PRO A 780 15.79 -16.99 13.79
C PRO A 780 16.52 -16.87 15.14
N ARG A 781 16.95 -17.99 15.71
CA ARG A 781 17.79 -17.99 16.92
C ARG A 781 19.23 -17.64 16.54
N ALA A 782 19.87 -16.76 17.30
CA ALA A 782 21.26 -16.38 17.09
C ALA A 782 22.20 -17.58 17.26
N ARG A 783 21.89 -18.50 18.19
CA ARG A 783 22.69 -19.72 18.41
C ARG A 783 22.67 -20.70 17.22
N ASP A 784 21.64 -20.65 16.37
CA ASP A 784 21.60 -21.45 15.13
C ASP A 784 22.62 -20.96 14.10
N LEU A 785 22.99 -19.67 14.15
CA LEU A 785 23.98 -19.04 13.27
C LEU A 785 25.38 -18.99 13.89
N ARG A 786 25.48 -18.83 15.21
CA ARG A 786 26.73 -18.82 15.98
C ARG A 786 26.56 -19.62 17.28
N PRO A 787 26.94 -20.92 17.30
CA PRO A 787 26.74 -21.81 18.46
C PRO A 787 27.39 -21.36 19.78
N GLU A 788 28.39 -20.49 19.71
CA GLU A 788 29.07 -19.90 20.88
C GLU A 788 28.23 -18.85 21.62
N VAL A 789 27.11 -18.40 21.03
CA VAL A 789 26.21 -17.42 21.66
C VAL A 789 25.49 -18.09 22.84
N PRO A 790 25.57 -17.53 24.06
CA PRO A 790 24.85 -18.02 25.22
C PRO A 790 23.33 -17.95 25.03
N GLU A 791 22.63 -18.90 25.63
CA GLU A 791 21.16 -19.02 25.51
C GLU A 791 20.40 -17.79 26.02
N TYR A 792 20.94 -17.10 27.04
CA TYR A 792 20.32 -15.89 27.55
C TYR A 792 20.28 -14.76 26.52
N CYS A 793 21.22 -14.71 25.57
CA CYS A 793 21.18 -13.70 24.51
C CYS A 793 19.94 -13.89 23.62
N ASP A 794 19.61 -15.14 23.26
CA ASP A 794 18.40 -15.43 22.48
C ASP A 794 17.14 -15.05 23.24
N MET A 795 17.05 -15.37 24.54
CA MET A 795 15.90 -15.00 25.38
C MET A 795 15.69 -13.47 25.45
N ILE A 796 16.78 -12.71 25.56
CA ILE A 796 16.70 -11.25 25.62
C ILE A 796 16.30 -10.69 24.25
N ILE A 797 16.84 -11.23 23.15
CA ILE A 797 16.48 -10.85 21.79
C ILE A 797 15.00 -11.15 21.50
N ASP A 798 14.48 -12.30 21.94
CA ASP A 798 13.07 -12.68 21.80
C ASP A 798 12.13 -11.60 22.38
N VAL A 799 12.46 -11.08 23.56
CA VAL A 799 11.69 -10.01 24.22
C VAL A 799 11.88 -8.67 23.49
N MET A 800 13.10 -8.31 23.10
CA MET A 800 13.36 -7.05 22.38
C MET A 800 12.66 -7.01 21.00
N LEU A 801 12.60 -8.14 20.30
CA LEU A 801 12.05 -8.27 18.95
C LEU A 801 10.58 -8.71 18.91
N ALA A 802 9.89 -8.74 20.06
CA ALA A 802 8.45 -8.98 20.12
C ALA A 802 7.69 -7.98 19.22
N LYS A 803 6.72 -8.46 18.45
CA LYS A 803 6.05 -7.62 17.44
C LYS A 803 5.16 -6.57 18.08
N GLU A 804 4.43 -6.94 19.14
CA GLU A 804 3.61 -6.02 19.92
C GLU A 804 4.48 -5.30 20.97
N PRO A 805 4.50 -3.96 21.00
CA PRO A 805 5.31 -3.18 21.95
C PRO A 805 5.04 -3.51 23.43
N GLU A 806 3.84 -3.96 23.76
CA GLU A 806 3.42 -4.34 25.12
C GLU A 806 4.14 -5.60 25.62
N HIS A 807 4.64 -6.44 24.72
CA HIS A 807 5.39 -7.65 25.04
C HIS A 807 6.90 -7.43 25.07
N ARG A 808 7.38 -6.22 24.77
CA ARG A 808 8.80 -5.85 24.90
C ARG A 808 9.12 -5.38 26.32
N TYR A 809 10.41 -5.18 26.59
CA TYR A 809 10.84 -4.39 27.75
C TYR A 809 10.15 -3.02 27.72
N GLN A 810 9.65 -2.58 28.88
CA GLN A 810 8.98 -1.28 29.00
C GLN A 810 9.98 -0.16 29.27
N LEU A 811 11.13 -0.48 29.88
CA LEU A 811 12.26 0.42 30.08
C LEU A 811 13.51 -0.17 29.42
N SER A 812 14.33 0.68 28.81
CA SER A 812 15.56 0.18 28.18
C SER A 812 16.57 -0.31 29.23
N SER A 813 16.55 0.23 30.46
CA SER A 813 17.39 -0.23 31.58
C SER A 813 17.08 -1.64 32.06
N ASP A 814 15.90 -2.18 31.74
CA ASP A 814 15.56 -3.57 32.09
C ASP A 814 16.43 -4.56 31.29
N ILE A 815 16.85 -4.17 30.08
CA ILE A 815 17.74 -4.98 29.22
C ILE A 815 19.12 -5.14 29.87
N SER A 816 19.73 -4.03 30.33
CA SER A 816 21.04 -4.08 30.99
C SER A 816 20.98 -4.84 32.32
N SER A 817 19.86 -4.73 33.04
CA SER A 817 19.59 -5.48 34.26
C SER A 817 19.47 -6.99 34.01
N ASP A 818 18.70 -7.40 33.00
CA ASP A 818 18.52 -8.80 32.64
C ASP A 818 19.81 -9.43 32.10
N ILE A 819 20.59 -8.68 31.31
CA ILE A 819 21.93 -9.08 30.90
C ILE A 819 22.82 -9.35 32.13
N ALA A 820 22.84 -8.42 33.09
CA ALA A 820 23.68 -8.56 34.27
C ALA A 820 23.27 -9.77 35.13
N MET A 821 21.97 -9.99 35.32
CA MET A 821 21.42 -11.13 36.05
C MET A 821 21.70 -12.46 35.34
N ALA A 822 21.55 -12.50 34.01
CA ALA A 822 21.82 -13.69 33.23
C ALA A 822 23.28 -14.11 33.28
N ARG A 823 24.22 -13.14 33.24
CA ARG A 823 25.67 -13.39 33.37
C ARG A 823 26.10 -13.91 34.73
N LEU A 824 25.34 -13.62 35.79
CA LEU A 824 25.61 -14.17 37.13
C LEU A 824 25.14 -15.62 37.28
N ASN A 825 24.18 -16.04 36.45
CA ASN A 825 23.56 -17.37 36.49
C ASN A 825 24.10 -18.34 35.42
N SER A 826 24.88 -17.85 34.45
CA SER A 826 25.58 -18.60 33.41
C SER A 826 27.03 -18.86 33.79
#